data_AF-A0A2P8CPR2-F1
#
_entry.id   AF-A0A2P8CPR2-F1
#
_cell.length_a   1.000
_cell.length_b   1.000
_cell.length_c   1.000
_cell.angle_alpha   90.00
_cell.angle_beta   90.00
_cell.angle_gamma   90.00
#
_symmetry.space_group_name_H-M   'P 1'
#
loop_
_entity.id
_entity.type
_entity.pdbx_description
1 polymer ?
#
loop_
_entity_poly.entity_id
_entity_poly.type
_entity_poly.pdbx_seq_one_letter_code
_entity_poly.pdbx_strand_id
1 'polypeptide(L)'
;MRQGVVLNGRYRLDFRLGHGGMGQVWRALDLVLDRFVAVKLVLDDDPENLEPRLRREGRAAARLDHPSIATVFDFGSHNGHVYLVLELLEGEDLGRRLTFRTRGLGVASVVNIGVQVAEGLAAAHRVGVVHRDIKPANIVELPDGRVKICDFGIAWLENATHGLTRGLIGSLPYMAPERFGPRPVDSRIDLYALGCTLYELLALRPPFTGEVPAIIHGHLTGSPPPLSSVRDDVPEQLELVLLGLLAKDPDERPQDARRVAERLRRVQDGVRERSSRPVGIDLGTTNSCVAVLEGGEPTVVANAEGSRTTPSVVAFAENGAVLVGEAAKRQSVTNADRTIRSVKRRIGLDWKTEIDGKTFNPQQISAFILQKLKRDAEAYLGEEVVDAVITVPVHFSDAQRRATKEAGTIAGLNVLRLINEPSAAALVYHLGKEEEATILVYDLGGGTLSTSLAVVEDGVVEVRATGGDNRLGGDDWDQAVVDWLVERFKNSNGVDLATDTTALQRLREAAEKAKVDLSSSGESAIDLPYITASAEGPLHLDEKLSRAEFQRLTAGLVERTKALYQQVIKDAGIRVGEIDHVVLVGGSTRMPAVVDLVKELTGGKEPNKGVNPDEVAAIGAALQAGVLKGEVKDVLLLDVTPLSLGIETKGGVSTKVIERNTTIPTKRSETFTTTRDDQDRARIRILQGERRTARHNEELGVFDLTGLPPSPRGVPRIEVTFDIPAHENITVTAKDLGTGREQSVTVGNAPSDRVEDADGAGCELVAAPSDTDTE
;
A
#
# COMPACT_ATOMS: atom_id res chain seq x y z
N MET A 1 22.97 -25.03 28.42
CA MET A 1 24.22 -24.48 27.83
C MET A 1 24.41 -23.03 28.27
N ARG A 2 25.53 -22.37 27.94
CA ARG A 2 25.84 -20.97 28.29
C ARG A 2 26.05 -20.11 27.03
N GLN A 3 25.94 -18.79 27.14
CA GLN A 3 26.27 -17.83 26.08
C GLN A 3 27.71 -18.02 25.61
N GLY A 4 27.94 -17.87 24.31
CA GLY A 4 29.24 -18.00 23.64
C GLY A 4 29.61 -19.42 23.23
N VAL A 5 28.86 -20.45 23.64
CA VAL A 5 29.09 -21.84 23.19
C VAL A 5 28.84 -21.95 21.68
N VAL A 6 29.74 -22.62 20.97
CA VAL A 6 29.61 -22.88 19.52
C VAL A 6 29.22 -24.35 19.29
N LEU A 7 27.99 -24.59 18.85
CA LEU A 7 27.49 -25.93 18.57
C LEU A 7 28.06 -26.42 17.24
N ASN A 8 28.70 -27.59 17.29
CA ASN A 8 29.33 -28.27 16.16
C ASN A 8 30.20 -27.36 15.29
N GLY A 9 30.89 -26.39 15.92
CA GLY A 9 31.75 -25.44 15.22
C GLY A 9 31.02 -24.41 14.34
N ARG A 10 29.68 -24.41 14.31
CA ARG A 10 28.88 -23.60 13.38
C ARG A 10 27.95 -22.59 14.04
N TYR A 11 27.24 -22.97 15.10
CA TYR A 11 26.19 -22.12 15.67
C TYR A 11 26.65 -21.54 17.01
N ARG A 12 27.02 -20.26 17.03
CA ARG A 12 27.43 -19.58 18.27
C ARG A 12 26.20 -19.04 18.99
N LEU A 13 25.92 -19.60 20.17
CA LEU A 13 24.82 -19.14 21.04
C LEU A 13 25.14 -17.73 21.56
N ASP A 14 24.21 -16.81 21.36
CA ASP A 14 24.31 -15.43 21.82
C ASP A 14 23.54 -15.28 23.14
N PHE A 15 22.28 -14.87 23.12
CA PHE A 15 21.45 -14.80 24.33
C PHE A 15 20.22 -15.71 24.25
N ARG A 16 19.70 -16.06 25.42
CA ARG A 16 18.56 -16.97 25.57
C ARG A 16 17.25 -16.23 25.30
N LEU A 17 16.47 -16.72 24.35
CA LEU A 17 15.14 -16.19 23.99
C LEU A 17 14.06 -16.70 24.95
N GLY A 18 14.19 -17.94 25.45
CA GLY A 18 13.25 -18.54 26.38
C GLY A 18 13.72 -19.85 27.00
N HIS A 19 13.03 -20.29 28.06
CA HIS A 19 13.22 -21.61 28.67
C HIS A 19 11.87 -22.20 29.10
N GLY A 20 11.71 -23.52 28.99
CA GLY A 20 10.48 -24.22 29.39
C GLY A 20 10.72 -25.71 29.61
N GLY A 21 9.65 -26.46 29.88
CA GLY A 21 9.72 -27.90 30.18
C GLY A 21 10.25 -28.78 29.04
N MET A 22 10.32 -28.26 27.81
CA MET A 22 10.81 -28.99 26.64
C MET A 22 12.20 -28.55 26.15
N GLY A 23 12.84 -27.59 26.83
CA GLY A 23 14.14 -27.09 26.38
C GLY A 23 14.45 -25.62 26.62
N GLN A 24 15.53 -25.18 25.97
CA GLN A 24 15.97 -23.78 25.95
C GLN A 24 16.04 -23.30 24.50
N VAL A 25 15.51 -22.11 24.23
CA VAL A 25 15.62 -21.47 22.90
C VAL A 25 16.60 -20.32 23.00
N TRP A 26 17.56 -20.29 22.09
CA TRP A 26 18.64 -19.32 22.03
C TRP A 26 18.62 -18.59 20.70
N ARG A 27 18.93 -17.30 20.69
CA ARG A 27 19.41 -16.65 19.47
C ARG A 27 20.85 -17.11 19.25
N ALA A 28 21.18 -17.50 18.03
CA ALA A 28 22.53 -17.90 17.65
C ALA A 28 22.94 -17.27 16.32
N LEU A 29 24.24 -17.12 16.11
CA LEU A 29 24.83 -16.75 14.83
C LEU A 29 25.29 -18.02 14.10
N ASP A 30 24.78 -18.26 12.90
CA ASP A 30 25.33 -19.26 11.97
C ASP A 30 26.63 -18.69 11.39
N LEU A 31 27.77 -19.17 11.87
CA LEU A 31 29.10 -18.66 11.52
C LEU A 31 29.49 -18.95 10.07
N VAL A 32 28.78 -19.86 9.38
CA VAL A 32 29.06 -20.24 7.99
C VAL A 32 28.26 -19.37 7.02
N LEU A 33 26.99 -19.11 7.34
CA LEU A 33 26.07 -18.36 6.49
C LEU A 33 25.92 -16.88 6.88
N ASP A 34 26.62 -16.46 7.93
CA ASP A 34 26.59 -15.11 8.52
C ASP A 34 25.17 -14.55 8.73
N ARG A 35 24.33 -15.35 9.40
CA ARG A 35 22.94 -14.99 9.70
C ARG A 35 22.52 -15.39 11.10
N PHE A 36 21.59 -14.66 11.68
CA PHE A 36 20.97 -15.04 12.95
C PHE A 36 19.91 -16.12 12.77
N VAL A 37 19.88 -17.06 13.70
CA VAL A 37 18.95 -18.19 13.74
C VAL A 37 18.46 -18.40 15.18
N ALA A 38 17.34 -19.09 15.33
CA ALA A 38 16.89 -19.59 16.62
C ALA A 38 17.38 -21.04 16.81
N VAL A 39 18.02 -21.35 17.93
CA VAL A 39 18.47 -22.69 18.28
C VAL A 39 17.69 -23.19 19.47
N LYS A 40 16.89 -24.24 19.26
CA LYS A 40 16.14 -24.93 20.31
C LYS A 40 16.92 -26.15 20.78
N LEU A 41 17.42 -26.10 22.00
CA LEU A 41 18.02 -27.25 22.69
C LEU A 41 16.89 -28.09 23.29
N VAL A 42 16.83 -29.37 22.92
CA VAL A 42 15.83 -30.31 23.41
C VAL A 42 16.34 -30.96 24.70
N LEU A 43 15.49 -31.02 25.72
CA LEU A 43 15.73 -31.79 26.95
C LEU A 43 14.96 -33.10 26.86
N ASP A 44 15.65 -34.24 27.00
CA ASP A 44 15.05 -35.58 27.06
C ASP A 44 15.80 -36.41 28.11
N ASP A 45 15.07 -37.31 28.77
CA ASP A 45 15.57 -38.22 29.81
C ASP A 45 16.21 -39.49 29.20
N ASP A 46 16.04 -39.74 27.89
CA ASP A 46 16.68 -40.83 27.13
C ASP A 46 17.38 -40.30 25.84
N PRO A 47 18.60 -39.74 25.97
CA PRO A 47 19.33 -39.17 24.83
C PRO A 47 19.75 -40.19 23.77
N GLU A 48 19.86 -41.49 24.10
CA GLU A 48 20.28 -42.54 23.15
C GLU A 48 19.20 -42.84 22.09
N ASN A 49 17.92 -42.76 22.47
CA ASN A 49 16.80 -42.92 21.53
C ASN A 49 16.32 -41.60 20.91
N LEU A 50 16.68 -40.45 21.49
CA LEU A 50 16.24 -39.13 21.01
C LEU A 50 16.77 -38.80 19.61
N GLU A 51 18.06 -39.02 19.35
CA GLU A 51 18.71 -38.57 18.11
C GLU A 51 18.17 -39.26 16.84
N PRO A 52 17.98 -40.59 16.77
CA PRO A 52 17.35 -41.26 15.62
C PRO A 52 15.90 -40.82 15.39
N ARG A 53 15.15 -40.57 16.47
CA ARG A 53 13.74 -40.14 16.44
C ARG A 53 13.59 -38.71 15.94
N LEU A 54 14.37 -37.78 16.51
CA LEU A 54 14.42 -36.39 16.07
C LEU A 54 14.89 -36.29 14.61
N ARG A 55 15.78 -37.19 14.16
CA ARG A 55 16.19 -37.29 12.75
C ARG A 55 15.03 -37.55 11.81
N ARG A 56 14.08 -38.42 12.20
CA ARG A 56 12.93 -38.80 11.35
C ARG A 56 11.93 -37.66 11.27
N GLU A 57 11.62 -37.04 12.40
CA GLU A 57 10.63 -35.96 12.49
C GLU A 57 11.18 -34.61 12.01
N GLY A 58 12.42 -34.27 12.37
CA GLY A 58 13.13 -33.09 11.89
C GLY A 58 13.32 -33.09 10.37
N ARG A 59 13.53 -34.26 9.74
CA ARG A 59 13.55 -34.37 8.27
C ARG A 59 12.18 -34.14 7.62
N ALA A 60 11.09 -34.52 8.29
CA ALA A 60 9.74 -34.26 7.80
C ALA A 60 9.40 -32.77 7.95
N ALA A 61 9.76 -32.16 9.08
CA ALA A 61 9.57 -30.74 9.34
C ALA A 61 10.46 -29.84 8.47
N ALA A 62 11.71 -30.23 8.18
CA ALA A 62 12.60 -29.49 7.28
C ALA A 62 12.14 -29.50 5.80
N ARG A 63 11.21 -30.39 5.44
CA ARG A 63 10.55 -30.40 4.12
C ARG A 63 9.32 -29.51 4.07
N LEU A 64 8.91 -28.92 5.19
CA LEU A 64 7.81 -27.95 5.24
C LEU A 64 8.33 -26.59 4.83
N ASP A 65 8.07 -26.23 3.58
CA ASP A 65 8.21 -24.87 3.09
C ASP A 65 6.81 -24.26 2.95
N HIS A 66 6.43 -23.44 3.93
CA HIS A 66 5.13 -22.76 3.95
C HIS A 66 5.26 -21.42 4.66
N PRO A 67 4.66 -20.33 4.13
CA PRO A 67 4.77 -18.99 4.73
C PRO A 67 4.30 -18.93 6.19
N SER A 68 3.34 -19.78 6.58
CA SER A 68 2.79 -19.83 7.94
C SER A 68 3.43 -20.87 8.87
N ILE A 69 4.58 -21.45 8.50
CA ILE A 69 5.33 -22.41 9.32
C ILE A 69 6.74 -21.85 9.51
N ALA A 70 7.25 -21.88 10.75
CA ALA A 70 8.64 -21.54 11.01
C ALA A 70 9.57 -22.59 10.37
N THR A 71 10.50 -22.13 9.53
CA THR A 71 11.36 -23.05 8.78
C THR A 71 12.40 -23.70 9.69
N VAL A 72 12.58 -25.02 9.54
CA VAL A 72 13.68 -25.76 10.17
C VAL A 72 14.87 -25.78 9.20
N PHE A 73 15.96 -25.12 9.57
CA PHE A 73 17.16 -25.02 8.73
C PHE A 73 18.12 -26.20 8.89
N ASP A 74 18.29 -26.68 10.12
CA ASP A 74 19.25 -27.74 10.45
C ASP A 74 18.86 -28.43 11.76
N PHE A 75 19.47 -29.58 12.03
CA PHE A 75 19.37 -30.29 13.31
C PHE A 75 20.69 -31.01 13.61
N GLY A 76 21.01 -31.19 14.89
CA GLY A 76 22.23 -31.89 15.26
C GLY A 76 22.29 -32.25 16.74
N SER A 77 23.38 -32.88 17.14
CA SER A 77 23.71 -33.20 18.52
C SER A 77 25.07 -32.57 18.88
N HIS A 78 25.20 -32.04 20.10
CA HIS A 78 26.45 -31.49 20.61
C HIS A 78 26.59 -31.82 22.10
N ASN A 79 27.63 -32.58 22.46
CA ASN A 79 27.88 -33.06 23.83
C ASN A 79 26.67 -33.74 24.48
N GLY A 80 25.99 -34.63 23.74
CA GLY A 80 24.81 -35.36 24.21
C GLY A 80 23.51 -34.55 24.24
N HIS A 81 23.53 -33.26 23.89
CA HIS A 81 22.33 -32.45 23.73
C HIS A 81 21.93 -32.36 22.27
N VAL A 82 20.69 -32.70 21.97
CA VAL A 82 20.13 -32.55 20.62
C VAL A 82 19.55 -31.14 20.46
N TYR A 83 19.73 -30.55 19.28
CA TYR A 83 19.27 -29.21 18.97
C TYR A 83 18.65 -29.10 17.57
N LEU A 84 17.70 -28.17 17.44
CA LEU A 84 17.07 -27.77 16.18
C LEU A 84 17.46 -26.33 15.87
N VAL A 85 17.80 -26.07 14.61
CA VAL A 85 18.07 -24.74 14.09
C VAL A 85 16.88 -24.30 13.27
N LEU A 86 16.28 -23.20 13.69
CA LEU A 86 15.04 -22.66 13.19
C LEU A 86 15.26 -21.24 12.65
N GLU A 87 14.34 -20.82 11.81
CA GLU A 87 14.13 -19.41 11.49
C GLU A 87 14.00 -18.57 12.77
N LEU A 88 14.75 -17.46 12.84
CA LEU A 88 14.56 -16.48 13.90
C LEU A 88 13.42 -15.56 13.50
N LEU A 89 12.35 -15.55 14.29
CA LEU A 89 11.17 -14.72 14.01
C LEU A 89 11.27 -13.39 14.75
N GLU A 90 11.18 -12.29 14.00
CA GLU A 90 11.17 -10.93 14.53
C GLU A 90 9.72 -10.46 14.79
N GLY A 91 8.99 -11.21 15.62
CA GLY A 91 7.57 -10.96 15.90
C GLY A 91 7.19 -11.17 17.37
N GLU A 92 5.91 -11.00 17.68
CA GLU A 92 5.34 -11.24 19.01
C GLU A 92 4.48 -12.51 18.99
N ASP A 93 4.63 -13.38 20.01
CA ASP A 93 3.72 -14.52 20.16
C ASP A 93 2.32 -14.06 20.59
N LEU A 94 1.28 -14.73 20.08
CA LEU A 94 -0.09 -14.31 20.34
C LEU A 94 -0.44 -14.36 21.83
N GLY A 95 0.22 -15.21 22.64
CA GLY A 95 0.03 -15.26 24.09
C GLY A 95 0.44 -13.94 24.76
N ARG A 96 1.61 -13.40 24.42
CA ARG A 96 2.04 -12.07 24.87
C ARG A 96 1.13 -10.96 24.37
N ARG A 97 0.64 -11.04 23.13
CA ARG A 97 -0.28 -10.05 22.54
C ARG A 97 -1.62 -9.94 23.29
N LEU A 98 -2.05 -11.01 23.97
CA LEU A 98 -3.21 -11.00 24.86
C LEU A 98 -2.91 -10.43 26.25
N THR A 99 -1.64 -10.37 26.65
CA THR A 99 -1.23 -9.87 27.97
C THR A 99 -1.56 -8.39 28.07
N PHE A 100 -2.20 -7.96 29.16
CA PHE A 100 -2.68 -6.60 29.41
C PHE A 100 -3.90 -6.12 28.60
N ARG A 101 -4.53 -6.99 27.80
CA ARG A 101 -5.78 -6.63 27.13
C ARG A 101 -6.99 -6.76 28.05
N THR A 102 -7.92 -5.83 27.91
CA THR A 102 -9.25 -5.87 28.56
C THR A 102 -10.34 -6.44 27.66
N ARG A 103 -10.07 -6.58 26.35
CA ARG A 103 -10.92 -7.21 25.33
C ARG A 103 -10.07 -8.06 24.36
N GLY A 104 -10.65 -9.13 23.81
CA GLY A 104 -10.01 -9.98 22.80
C GLY A 104 -9.63 -9.22 21.51
N LEU A 105 -8.90 -9.89 20.62
CA LEU A 105 -8.45 -9.33 19.34
C LEU A 105 -9.61 -9.08 18.37
N GLY A 106 -9.51 -8.10 17.47
CA GLY A 106 -10.57 -7.84 16.47
C GLY A 106 -10.99 -9.08 15.67
N VAL A 107 -12.29 -9.24 15.37
CA VAL A 107 -12.82 -10.43 14.67
C VAL A 107 -12.09 -10.67 13.34
N ALA A 108 -11.90 -9.61 12.54
CA ALA A 108 -11.18 -9.69 11.27
C ALA A 108 -9.74 -10.21 11.45
N SER A 109 -9.04 -9.72 12.48
CA SER A 109 -7.69 -10.18 12.82
C SER A 109 -7.68 -11.65 13.23
N VAL A 110 -8.60 -12.09 14.11
CA VAL A 110 -8.68 -13.50 14.54
C VAL A 110 -8.99 -14.43 13.37
N VAL A 111 -9.92 -14.03 12.50
CA VAL A 111 -10.26 -14.81 11.30
C VAL A 111 -9.04 -14.92 10.38
N ASN A 112 -8.32 -13.80 10.13
CA ASN A 112 -7.10 -13.80 9.31
C ASN A 112 -6.01 -14.70 9.89
N ILE A 113 -5.78 -14.64 11.20
CA ILE A 113 -4.85 -15.54 11.92
C ILE A 113 -5.30 -16.99 11.73
N GLY A 114 -6.58 -17.27 11.93
CA GLY A 114 -7.15 -18.61 11.80
C GLY A 114 -7.00 -19.20 10.40
N VAL A 115 -7.19 -18.40 9.35
CA VAL A 115 -6.96 -18.80 7.94
C VAL A 115 -5.50 -19.25 7.76
N GLN A 116 -4.55 -18.40 8.13
CA GLN A 116 -3.12 -18.68 7.95
C GLN A 116 -2.65 -19.91 8.77
N VAL A 117 -3.12 -20.04 10.02
CA VAL A 117 -2.78 -21.22 10.85
C VAL A 117 -3.39 -22.50 10.28
N ALA A 118 -4.64 -22.46 9.80
CA ALA A 118 -5.28 -23.61 9.16
C ALA A 118 -4.57 -24.03 7.86
N GLU A 119 -4.07 -23.07 7.06
CA GLU A 119 -3.25 -23.33 5.88
C GLU A 119 -1.90 -23.98 6.24
N GLY A 120 -1.24 -23.48 7.28
CA GLY A 120 -0.02 -24.09 7.82
C GLY A 120 -0.26 -25.53 8.28
N LEU A 121 -1.31 -25.76 9.07
CA LEU A 121 -1.69 -27.11 9.51
C LEU A 121 -2.01 -28.03 8.32
N ALA A 122 -2.70 -27.53 7.29
CA ALA A 122 -2.98 -28.29 6.08
C ALA A 122 -1.71 -28.73 5.34
N ALA A 123 -0.69 -27.87 5.28
CA ALA A 123 0.60 -28.21 4.69
C ALA A 123 1.33 -29.27 5.52
N ALA A 124 1.32 -29.13 6.86
CA ALA A 124 1.92 -30.10 7.78
C ALA A 124 1.26 -31.48 7.70
N HIS A 125 -0.07 -31.52 7.78
CA HIS A 125 -0.84 -32.77 7.78
C HIS A 125 -0.65 -33.56 6.47
N ARG A 126 -0.47 -32.87 5.34
CA ARG A 126 -0.26 -33.50 4.01
C ARG A 126 1.01 -34.34 3.94
N VAL A 127 2.04 -33.97 4.69
CA VAL A 127 3.29 -34.74 4.79
C VAL A 127 3.34 -35.64 6.03
N GLY A 128 2.20 -35.80 6.71
CA GLY A 128 2.06 -36.67 7.88
C GLY A 128 2.57 -36.09 9.20
N VAL A 129 2.81 -34.78 9.27
CA VAL A 129 3.26 -34.11 10.50
C VAL A 129 2.05 -33.57 11.27
N VAL A 130 1.92 -33.92 12.56
CA VAL A 130 0.88 -33.41 13.48
C VAL A 130 1.56 -32.56 14.54
N HIS A 131 1.05 -31.35 14.80
CA HIS A 131 1.70 -30.36 15.65
C HIS A 131 1.61 -30.69 17.15
N ARG A 132 0.42 -31.09 17.63
CA ARG A 132 0.08 -31.57 18.98
C ARG A 132 0.04 -30.54 20.11
N ASP A 133 0.54 -29.34 19.92
CA ASP A 133 0.52 -28.26 20.94
C ASP A 133 0.17 -26.89 20.35
N ILE A 134 -0.89 -26.80 19.52
CA ILE A 134 -1.36 -25.51 19.00
C ILE A 134 -1.97 -24.68 20.15
N LYS A 135 -1.44 -23.48 20.36
CA LYS A 135 -1.87 -22.51 21.39
C LYS A 135 -1.30 -21.11 21.05
N PRO A 136 -1.81 -20.02 21.64
CA PRO A 136 -1.34 -18.67 21.32
C PRO A 136 0.17 -18.47 21.44
N ALA A 137 0.81 -19.04 22.46
CA ALA A 137 2.26 -18.90 22.68
C ALA A 137 3.14 -19.58 21.61
N ASN A 138 2.57 -20.47 20.79
CA ASN A 138 3.28 -21.17 19.71
C ASN A 138 2.95 -20.60 18.32
N ILE A 139 2.25 -19.46 18.27
CA ILE A 139 1.93 -18.75 17.03
C ILE A 139 2.51 -17.35 17.15
N VAL A 140 3.43 -17.00 16.24
CA VAL A 140 4.10 -15.69 16.24
C VAL A 140 3.57 -14.86 15.09
N GLU A 141 3.16 -13.63 15.38
CA GLU A 141 2.75 -12.65 14.39
C GLU A 141 3.92 -11.72 14.06
N LEU A 142 4.21 -11.60 12.77
CA LEU A 142 5.27 -10.78 12.23
C LEU A 142 4.77 -9.33 11.99
N PRO A 143 5.66 -8.33 11.88
CA PRO A 143 5.28 -6.93 11.68
C PRO A 143 4.47 -6.65 10.40
N ASP A 144 4.56 -7.55 9.41
CA ASP A 144 3.81 -7.48 8.16
C ASP A 144 2.43 -8.16 8.22
N GLY A 145 2.02 -8.66 9.39
CA GLY A 145 0.73 -9.31 9.62
C GLY A 145 0.68 -10.80 9.27
N ARG A 146 1.79 -11.39 8.81
CA ARG A 146 1.88 -12.85 8.65
C ARG A 146 2.01 -13.54 9.99
N VAL A 147 1.41 -14.71 10.15
CA VAL A 147 1.60 -15.56 11.33
C VAL A 147 2.38 -16.82 11.00
N LYS A 148 3.28 -17.21 11.91
CA LYS A 148 4.05 -18.45 11.81
C LYS A 148 3.82 -19.37 12.99
N ILE A 149 3.49 -20.61 12.68
CA ILE A 149 3.40 -21.70 13.64
C ILE A 149 4.82 -22.13 14.02
N CYS A 150 5.12 -22.10 15.31
CA CYS A 150 6.39 -22.49 15.90
C CYS A 150 6.22 -23.74 16.75
N ASP A 151 7.33 -24.36 17.14
CA ASP A 151 7.31 -25.45 18.13
C ASP A 151 6.45 -26.67 17.75
N PHE A 152 6.58 -27.10 16.48
CA PHE A 152 6.12 -28.42 16.06
C PHE A 152 6.62 -29.46 17.08
N GLY A 153 5.69 -30.27 17.60
CA GLY A 153 5.89 -31.20 18.71
C GLY A 153 6.83 -32.37 18.42
N ILE A 154 8.02 -32.07 17.89
CA ILE A 154 9.06 -32.96 17.37
C ILE A 154 9.76 -33.75 18.50
N ALA A 155 9.39 -33.56 19.77
CA ALA A 155 10.05 -34.15 20.94
C ALA A 155 9.26 -35.26 21.66
N TRP A 156 8.12 -35.74 21.14
CA TRP A 156 7.30 -36.68 21.92
C TRP A 156 6.70 -37.81 21.08
N LEU A 157 7.33 -38.99 21.10
CA LEU A 157 6.76 -40.26 20.62
C LEU A 157 7.37 -41.49 21.34
N GLU A 158 6.61 -41.97 22.33
CA GLU A 158 6.56 -43.31 22.96
C GLU A 158 7.84 -44.02 23.42
N ASN A 159 8.03 -44.09 24.75
CA ASN A 159 8.47 -45.30 25.46
C ASN A 159 8.03 -45.21 26.94
N ALA A 160 6.90 -45.83 27.29
CA ALA A 160 6.65 -46.28 28.65
C ALA A 160 5.62 -47.42 28.62
N THR A 161 6.13 -48.63 28.42
CA THR A 161 5.50 -49.84 28.92
C THR A 161 5.14 -49.67 30.40
N HIS A 162 3.88 -50.00 30.74
CA HIS A 162 3.31 -50.26 32.07
C HIS A 162 3.02 -49.06 33.00
N GLY A 163 1.73 -48.77 33.19
CA GLY A 163 1.20 -47.98 34.31
C GLY A 163 0.07 -47.02 33.91
N LEU A 164 -0.96 -46.88 34.75
CA LEU A 164 -2.18 -46.07 34.58
C LEU A 164 -1.97 -44.54 34.52
N THR A 165 -0.76 -44.08 34.18
CA THR A 165 -0.41 -42.68 33.90
C THR A 165 0.06 -42.59 32.45
N ARG A 166 -0.87 -42.70 31.49
CA ARG A 166 -0.63 -42.23 30.12
C ARG A 166 -0.26 -40.74 30.21
N GLY A 167 1.00 -40.40 29.92
CA GLY A 167 1.51 -39.03 30.04
C GLY A 167 0.62 -38.03 29.31
N LEU A 168 0.08 -37.06 30.06
CA LEU A 168 -0.69 -35.92 29.56
C LEU A 168 0.22 -34.99 28.75
N ILE A 169 0.61 -35.38 27.54
CA ILE A 169 1.48 -34.60 26.66
C ILE A 169 0.71 -33.36 26.15
N GLY A 170 1.29 -32.16 26.03
CA GLY A 170 0.62 -30.95 25.49
C GLY A 170 -0.14 -30.10 26.52
N SER A 171 -0.58 -28.90 26.11
CA SER A 171 -1.15 -27.90 27.00
C SER A 171 -2.63 -28.20 27.34
N LEU A 172 -2.90 -28.54 28.60
CA LEU A 172 -4.22 -29.02 29.07
C LEU A 172 -5.44 -28.20 28.58
N PRO A 173 -5.43 -26.85 28.56
CA PRO A 173 -6.60 -26.05 28.13
C PRO A 173 -6.95 -26.15 26.63
N TYR A 174 -6.09 -26.77 25.82
CA TYR A 174 -6.24 -26.92 24.37
C TYR A 174 -6.29 -28.39 23.96
N MET A 175 -6.33 -29.31 24.93
CA MET A 175 -6.17 -30.74 24.69
C MET A 175 -7.46 -31.37 24.16
N ALA A 176 -7.35 -32.08 23.03
CA ALA A 176 -8.49 -32.78 22.44
C ALA A 176 -8.99 -33.97 23.32
N PRO A 177 -10.32 -34.22 23.38
CA PRO A 177 -10.94 -35.23 24.24
C PRO A 177 -10.36 -36.65 24.09
N GLU A 178 -10.07 -37.07 22.86
CA GLU A 178 -9.54 -38.40 22.53
C GLU A 178 -8.18 -38.69 23.18
N ARG A 179 -7.46 -37.66 23.64
CA ARG A 179 -6.17 -37.81 24.31
C ARG A 179 -6.28 -38.30 25.76
N PHE A 180 -7.47 -38.19 26.36
CA PHE A 180 -7.77 -38.73 27.70
C PHE A 180 -8.36 -40.15 27.64
N GLY A 181 -8.63 -40.67 26.44
CA GLY A 181 -9.33 -41.94 26.24
C GLY A 181 -8.52 -42.98 25.46
N PRO A 182 -9.15 -44.13 25.14
CA PRO A 182 -8.53 -45.19 24.34
C PRO A 182 -8.58 -44.94 22.82
N ARG A 183 -9.25 -43.86 22.36
CA ARG A 183 -9.43 -43.57 20.93
C ARG A 183 -8.08 -43.28 20.24
N PRO A 184 -7.92 -43.67 18.97
CA PRO A 184 -6.75 -43.30 18.17
C PRO A 184 -6.63 -41.78 18.07
N VAL A 185 -5.39 -41.29 18.10
CA VAL A 185 -5.07 -39.86 17.97
C VAL A 185 -4.51 -39.60 16.57
N ASP A 186 -5.12 -38.67 15.83
CA ASP A 186 -4.68 -38.24 14.51
C ASP A 186 -4.58 -36.71 14.41
N SER A 187 -4.46 -36.17 13.19
CA SER A 187 -4.26 -34.74 12.96
C SER A 187 -5.42 -33.84 13.42
N ARG A 188 -6.61 -34.40 13.68
CA ARG A 188 -7.81 -33.66 14.13
C ARG A 188 -7.67 -33.09 15.54
N ILE A 189 -6.66 -33.52 16.30
CA ILE A 189 -6.33 -32.87 17.58
C ILE A 189 -5.81 -31.44 17.39
N ASP A 190 -5.11 -31.16 16.29
CA ASP A 190 -4.61 -29.81 16.00
C ASP A 190 -5.77 -28.88 15.66
N LEU A 191 -6.81 -29.42 15.01
CA LEU A 191 -8.02 -28.66 14.67
C LEU A 191 -8.82 -28.30 15.92
N TYR A 192 -8.93 -29.23 16.88
CA TYR A 192 -9.53 -28.95 18.17
C TYR A 192 -8.76 -27.87 18.93
N ALA A 193 -7.43 -28.00 18.99
CA ALA A 193 -6.55 -27.04 19.64
C ALA A 193 -6.59 -25.65 18.96
N LEU A 194 -6.71 -25.60 17.63
CA LEU A 194 -6.97 -24.37 16.88
C LEU A 194 -8.32 -23.74 17.30
N GLY A 195 -9.37 -24.54 17.46
CA GLY A 195 -10.66 -24.07 17.98
C GLY A 195 -10.53 -23.42 19.36
N CYS A 196 -9.82 -24.07 20.29
CA CYS A 196 -9.52 -23.51 21.62
C CYS A 196 -8.71 -22.21 21.53
N THR A 197 -7.73 -22.17 20.64
CA THR A 197 -6.86 -21.01 20.43
C THR A 197 -7.64 -19.81 19.90
N LEU A 198 -8.42 -19.98 18.83
CA LEU A 198 -9.22 -18.90 18.26
C LEU A 198 -10.31 -18.41 19.23
N TYR A 199 -10.90 -19.31 20.00
CA TYR A 199 -11.82 -18.95 21.08
C TYR A 199 -11.14 -18.02 22.10
N GLU A 200 -9.94 -18.38 22.56
CA GLU A 200 -9.19 -17.55 23.50
C GLU A 200 -8.77 -16.20 22.93
N LEU A 201 -8.36 -16.13 21.66
CA LEU A 201 -8.04 -14.85 21.02
C LEU A 201 -9.24 -13.89 21.02
N LEU A 202 -10.47 -14.42 20.93
CA LEU A 202 -11.70 -13.63 20.98
C LEU A 202 -12.16 -13.31 22.42
N ALA A 203 -12.01 -14.26 23.34
CA ALA A 203 -12.61 -14.23 24.67
C ALA A 203 -11.62 -13.93 25.81
N LEU A 204 -10.32 -13.79 25.52
CA LEU A 204 -9.21 -13.67 26.48
C LEU A 204 -9.03 -14.85 27.45
N ARG A 205 -9.77 -15.94 27.24
CA ARG A 205 -9.66 -17.17 28.03
C ARG A 205 -10.00 -18.38 27.17
N PRO A 206 -9.37 -19.55 27.41
CA PRO A 206 -9.76 -20.80 26.76
C PRO A 206 -11.24 -21.15 27.02
N PRO A 207 -11.85 -22.01 26.18
CA PRO A 207 -13.27 -22.38 26.32
C PRO A 207 -13.59 -23.08 27.64
N PHE A 208 -12.62 -23.74 28.26
CA PHE A 208 -12.76 -24.41 29.55
C PHE A 208 -11.64 -23.94 30.50
N THR A 209 -12.03 -23.46 31.68
CA THR A 209 -11.12 -22.92 32.70
C THR A 209 -11.50 -23.47 34.07
N GLY A 210 -10.53 -23.60 34.98
CA GLY A 210 -10.76 -24.06 36.35
C GLY A 210 -9.62 -24.97 36.83
N GLU A 211 -9.89 -25.75 37.88
CA GLU A 211 -8.99 -26.81 38.34
C GLU A 211 -8.85 -27.92 37.28
N VAL A 212 -7.76 -28.69 37.34
CA VAL A 212 -7.44 -29.75 36.36
C VAL A 212 -8.63 -30.69 36.07
N PRO A 213 -9.36 -31.23 37.08
CA PRO A 213 -10.52 -32.08 36.82
C PRO A 213 -11.66 -31.36 36.08
N ALA A 214 -11.87 -30.07 36.34
CA ALA A 214 -12.91 -29.27 35.69
C ALA A 214 -12.56 -29.00 34.22
N ILE A 215 -11.29 -28.71 33.92
CA ILE A 215 -10.81 -28.55 32.54
C ILE A 215 -10.97 -29.86 31.75
N ILE A 216 -10.54 -30.99 32.34
CA ILE A 216 -10.69 -32.32 31.70
C ILE A 216 -12.17 -32.64 31.45
N HIS A 217 -13.04 -32.42 32.45
CA HIS A 217 -14.48 -32.62 32.30
C HIS A 217 -15.07 -31.73 31.20
N GLY A 218 -14.66 -30.46 31.14
CA GLY A 218 -15.05 -29.53 30.07
C GLY A 218 -14.66 -30.03 28.68
N HIS A 219 -13.43 -30.52 28.51
CA HIS A 219 -13.00 -31.11 27.25
C HIS A 219 -13.77 -32.38 26.90
N LEU A 220 -14.03 -33.28 27.86
CA LEU A 220 -14.71 -34.56 27.59
C LEU A 220 -16.21 -34.42 27.30
N THR A 221 -16.93 -33.57 28.05
CA THR A 221 -18.40 -33.54 28.04
C THR A 221 -19.02 -32.13 28.04
N GLY A 222 -18.25 -31.09 28.35
CA GLY A 222 -18.78 -29.72 28.46
C GLY A 222 -18.96 -29.02 27.12
N SER A 223 -20.01 -28.21 26.98
CA SER A 223 -20.15 -27.26 25.87
C SER A 223 -19.41 -25.96 26.19
N PRO A 224 -18.67 -25.35 25.24
CA PRO A 224 -18.04 -24.06 25.47
C PRO A 224 -19.11 -22.99 25.70
N PRO A 225 -18.86 -21.97 26.53
CA PRO A 225 -19.77 -20.83 26.64
C PRO A 225 -19.95 -20.17 25.26
N PRO A 226 -21.19 -19.81 24.84
CA PRO A 226 -21.41 -19.15 23.57
C PRO A 226 -20.58 -17.88 23.44
N LEU A 227 -19.88 -17.70 22.32
CA LEU A 227 -19.05 -16.50 22.10
C LEU A 227 -19.91 -15.24 22.05
N SER A 228 -21.11 -15.35 21.49
CA SER A 228 -22.14 -14.30 21.54
C SER A 228 -22.48 -13.81 22.95
N SER A 229 -22.28 -14.64 23.99
CA SER A 229 -22.49 -14.22 25.40
C SER A 229 -21.30 -13.45 26.00
N VAL A 230 -20.13 -13.55 25.36
CA VAL A 230 -18.87 -12.89 25.78
C VAL A 230 -18.58 -11.68 24.90
N ARG A 231 -19.07 -11.69 23.65
CA ARG A 231 -18.74 -10.72 22.62
C ARG A 231 -19.84 -10.67 21.53
N ASP A 232 -20.46 -9.51 21.37
CA ASP A 232 -21.63 -9.26 20.51
C ASP A 232 -21.30 -9.03 19.03
N ASP A 233 -20.07 -8.66 18.72
CA ASP A 233 -19.54 -8.43 17.36
C ASP A 233 -19.09 -9.72 16.63
N VAL A 234 -19.19 -10.89 17.26
CA VAL A 234 -18.79 -12.18 16.66
C VAL A 234 -19.88 -12.68 15.70
N PRO A 235 -19.58 -12.86 14.40
CA PRO A 235 -20.55 -13.39 13.44
C PRO A 235 -20.97 -14.82 13.80
N GLU A 236 -22.26 -15.13 13.64
CA GLU A 236 -22.81 -16.48 13.86
C GLU A 236 -22.04 -17.54 13.06
N GLN A 237 -21.64 -17.23 11.82
CA GLN A 237 -20.88 -18.15 10.98
C GLN A 237 -19.50 -18.47 11.58
N LEU A 238 -18.84 -17.50 12.25
CA LEU A 238 -17.58 -17.75 12.94
C LEU A 238 -17.78 -18.66 14.16
N GLU A 239 -18.82 -18.40 14.94
CA GLU A 239 -19.17 -19.22 16.10
C GLU A 239 -19.47 -20.68 15.69
N LEU A 240 -20.21 -20.89 14.59
CA LEU A 240 -20.46 -22.22 14.02
C LEU A 240 -19.18 -22.94 13.58
N VAL A 241 -18.20 -22.23 13.00
CA VAL A 241 -16.91 -22.81 12.65
C VAL A 241 -16.16 -23.27 13.91
N LEU A 242 -16.11 -22.43 14.94
CA LEU A 242 -15.43 -22.74 16.20
C LEU A 242 -16.09 -23.89 16.95
N LEU A 243 -17.42 -23.94 17.00
CA LEU A 243 -18.16 -25.07 17.59
C LEU A 243 -17.87 -26.38 16.85
N GLY A 244 -17.78 -26.35 15.52
CA GLY A 244 -17.39 -27.51 14.71
C GLY A 244 -15.96 -28.00 15.01
N LEU A 245 -15.01 -27.09 15.25
CA LEU A 245 -13.65 -27.47 15.68
C LEU A 245 -13.63 -28.06 17.09
N LEU A 246 -14.49 -27.57 17.98
CA LEU A 246 -14.60 -27.98 19.38
C LEU A 246 -15.51 -29.20 19.61
N ALA A 247 -15.96 -29.87 18.54
CA ALA A 247 -16.77 -31.09 18.64
C ALA A 247 -16.03 -32.19 19.43
N LYS A 248 -16.75 -32.91 20.28
CA LYS A 248 -16.14 -33.90 21.19
C LYS A 248 -15.80 -35.19 20.47
N ASP A 249 -16.61 -35.55 19.49
CA ASP A 249 -16.30 -36.62 18.56
C ASP A 249 -15.38 -36.09 17.44
N PRO A 250 -14.19 -36.67 17.23
CA PRO A 250 -13.33 -36.31 16.10
C PRO A 250 -14.01 -36.48 14.73
N ASP A 251 -15.00 -37.38 14.60
CA ASP A 251 -15.70 -37.61 13.34
C ASP A 251 -16.70 -36.48 13.01
N GLU A 252 -17.12 -35.72 14.02
CA GLU A 252 -17.96 -34.52 13.85
C GLU A 252 -17.15 -33.26 13.52
N ARG A 253 -15.83 -33.29 13.70
CA ARG A 253 -14.94 -32.18 13.35
C ARG A 253 -14.73 -32.10 11.83
N PRO A 254 -14.28 -30.94 11.30
CA PRO A 254 -13.69 -30.91 9.97
C PRO A 254 -12.57 -31.94 9.84
N GLN A 255 -12.61 -32.75 8.77
CA GLN A 255 -11.64 -33.83 8.56
C GLN A 255 -10.32 -33.35 7.93
N ASP A 256 -10.25 -32.09 7.48
CA ASP A 256 -9.08 -31.50 6.81
C ASP A 256 -8.97 -30.01 7.19
N ALA A 257 -7.77 -29.58 7.58
CA ALA A 257 -7.45 -28.19 7.88
C ALA A 257 -7.70 -27.23 6.70
N ARG A 258 -7.60 -27.71 5.44
CA ARG A 258 -7.95 -26.91 4.25
C ARG A 258 -9.41 -26.46 4.27
N ARG A 259 -10.33 -27.35 4.68
CA ARG A 259 -11.75 -27.02 4.79
C ARG A 259 -12.00 -25.98 5.87
N VAL A 260 -11.19 -25.98 6.93
CA VAL A 260 -11.24 -24.97 7.99
C VAL A 260 -10.79 -23.62 7.43
N ALA A 261 -9.66 -23.57 6.72
CA ALA A 261 -9.19 -22.36 6.04
C ALA A 261 -10.24 -21.80 5.07
N GLU A 262 -10.85 -22.64 4.23
CA GLU A 262 -11.93 -22.23 3.31
C GLU A 262 -13.15 -21.65 4.03
N ARG A 263 -13.59 -22.29 5.13
CA ARG A 263 -14.71 -21.78 5.92
C ARG A 263 -14.38 -20.44 6.59
N LEU A 264 -13.18 -20.31 7.14
CA LEU A 264 -12.72 -19.06 7.74
C LEU A 264 -12.55 -17.94 6.69
N ARG A 265 -12.12 -18.25 5.45
CA ARG A 265 -12.10 -17.26 4.36
C ARG A 265 -13.50 -16.76 4.01
N ARG A 266 -14.51 -17.63 3.96
CA ARG A 266 -15.91 -17.18 3.75
C ARG A 266 -16.39 -16.25 4.86
N VAL A 267 -16.01 -16.53 6.10
CA VAL A 267 -16.28 -15.63 7.23
C VAL A 267 -15.50 -14.32 7.04
N GLN A 268 -14.24 -14.38 6.62
CA GLN A 268 -13.41 -13.21 6.35
C GLN A 268 -14.03 -12.29 5.30
N ASP A 269 -14.55 -12.86 4.23
CA ASP A 269 -15.24 -12.12 3.16
C ASP A 269 -16.50 -11.46 3.71
N GLY A 270 -17.32 -12.19 4.48
CA GLY A 270 -18.53 -11.63 5.11
C GLY A 270 -18.25 -10.58 6.19
N VAL A 271 -17.10 -10.65 6.88
CA VAL A 271 -16.64 -9.63 7.85
C VAL A 271 -16.15 -8.38 7.11
N ARG A 272 -15.39 -8.55 6.00
CA ARG A 272 -14.96 -7.44 5.13
C ARG A 272 -16.14 -6.70 4.50
N GLU A 273 -17.22 -7.40 4.18
CA GLU A 273 -18.45 -6.78 3.68
C GLU A 273 -19.23 -6.01 4.76
N ARG A 274 -19.05 -6.32 6.06
CA ARG A 274 -19.86 -5.75 7.15
C ARG A 274 -19.19 -4.69 8.03
N SER A 275 -17.86 -4.54 8.07
CA SER A 275 -17.25 -3.68 9.10
C SER A 275 -15.94 -2.97 8.73
N SER A 276 -15.92 -2.19 7.65
CA SER A 276 -15.05 -1.01 7.66
C SER A 276 -15.67 0.08 6.82
N ARG A 277 -16.03 1.21 7.46
CA ARG A 277 -16.34 2.42 6.72
C ARG A 277 -15.12 2.79 5.90
N PRO A 278 -15.25 2.90 4.57
CA PRO A 278 -14.10 3.23 3.77
C PRO A 278 -13.74 4.70 4.01
N VAL A 279 -12.46 5.01 3.91
CA VAL A 279 -11.96 6.39 4.04
C VAL A 279 -11.60 6.99 2.69
N GLY A 280 -11.83 8.28 2.54
CA GLY A 280 -11.25 9.09 1.47
C GLY A 280 -9.95 9.70 1.94
N ILE A 281 -8.85 9.43 1.24
CA ILE A 281 -7.54 9.97 1.59
C ILE A 281 -7.04 10.86 0.46
N ASP A 282 -6.76 12.12 0.79
CA ASP A 282 -5.92 12.96 -0.04
C ASP A 282 -4.45 12.81 0.37
N LEU A 283 -3.69 12.05 -0.41
CA LEU A 283 -2.24 11.89 -0.19
C LEU A 283 -1.50 13.00 -0.91
N GLY A 284 -1.52 14.24 -0.40
CA GLY A 284 -0.84 15.38 -1.06
C GLY A 284 0.69 15.39 -0.94
N THR A 285 1.32 16.33 -1.65
CA THR A 285 2.80 16.48 -1.65
C THR A 285 3.31 17.12 -0.36
N THR A 286 2.61 18.15 0.12
CA THR A 286 3.01 18.95 1.30
C THR A 286 2.19 18.60 2.52
N ASN A 287 0.89 18.42 2.34
CA ASN A 287 -0.04 18.00 3.38
C ASN A 287 -0.92 16.88 2.83
N SER A 288 -1.41 16.04 3.73
CA SER A 288 -2.37 14.98 3.45
C SER A 288 -3.59 15.14 4.35
N CYS A 289 -4.74 14.69 3.87
CA CYS A 289 -6.02 14.84 4.55
C CYS A 289 -6.79 13.52 4.47
N VAL A 290 -7.63 13.24 5.47
CA VAL A 290 -8.48 12.04 5.48
C VAL A 290 -9.90 12.41 5.88
N ALA A 291 -10.87 11.85 5.16
CA ALA A 291 -12.29 12.05 5.37
C ALA A 291 -13.03 10.70 5.41
N VAL A 292 -14.15 10.69 6.09
CA VAL A 292 -15.06 9.54 6.27
C VAL A 292 -16.46 9.95 5.81
N LEU A 293 -17.34 8.97 5.58
CA LEU A 293 -18.77 9.23 5.44
C LEU A 293 -19.48 8.98 6.77
N GLU A 294 -20.26 9.97 7.21
CA GLU A 294 -21.11 9.89 8.39
C GLU A 294 -22.54 10.26 8.01
N GLY A 295 -23.46 9.31 8.10
CA GLY A 295 -24.86 9.54 7.75
C GLY A 295 -25.08 9.95 6.30
N GLY A 296 -24.17 9.58 5.39
CA GLY A 296 -24.19 9.96 3.98
C GLY A 296 -23.45 11.27 3.67
N GLU A 297 -23.01 12.02 4.69
CA GLU A 297 -22.28 13.27 4.52
C GLU A 297 -20.76 13.08 4.73
N PRO A 298 -19.91 13.61 3.84
CA PRO A 298 -18.47 13.48 3.97
C PRO A 298 -17.91 14.43 5.04
N THR A 299 -17.22 13.87 6.02
CA THR A 299 -16.63 14.58 7.17
C THR A 299 -15.12 14.37 7.21
N VAL A 300 -14.35 15.47 7.23
CA VAL A 300 -12.89 15.43 7.40
C VAL A 300 -12.55 15.15 8.85
N VAL A 301 -11.63 14.22 9.07
CA VAL A 301 -11.14 13.81 10.38
C VAL A 301 -9.96 14.69 10.80
N ALA A 302 -10.03 15.24 12.01
CA ALA A 302 -8.89 15.91 12.62
C ALA A 302 -7.85 14.87 13.11
N ASN A 303 -6.57 15.16 12.90
CA ASN A 303 -5.49 14.32 13.40
C ASN A 303 -5.33 14.43 14.92
N ALA A 304 -4.48 13.57 15.51
CA ALA A 304 -4.17 13.59 16.94
C ALA A 304 -3.70 14.96 17.48
N GLU A 305 -3.16 15.83 16.61
CA GLU A 305 -2.73 17.18 16.93
C GLU A 305 -3.84 18.24 16.83
N GLY A 306 -5.06 17.85 16.43
CA GLY A 306 -6.23 18.72 16.29
C GLY A 306 -6.30 19.49 14.95
N SER A 307 -5.38 19.23 14.03
CA SER A 307 -5.39 19.81 12.68
C SER A 307 -6.19 18.94 11.72
N ARG A 308 -6.85 19.55 10.73
CA ARG A 308 -7.60 18.85 9.68
C ARG A 308 -6.72 18.33 8.55
N THR A 309 -5.46 18.77 8.50
CA THR A 309 -4.44 18.28 7.57
C THR A 309 -3.19 17.88 8.33
N THR A 310 -2.48 16.89 7.78
CA THR A 310 -1.24 16.36 8.34
C THR A 310 -0.10 16.62 7.37
N PRO A 311 1.01 17.26 7.78
CA PRO A 311 2.17 17.43 6.91
C PRO A 311 2.68 16.09 6.35
N SER A 312 2.96 16.05 5.05
CA SER A 312 3.49 14.88 4.35
C SER A 312 5.00 14.75 4.55
N VAL A 313 5.40 14.69 5.83
CA VAL A 313 6.78 14.70 6.31
C VAL A 313 7.01 13.47 7.17
N VAL A 314 8.09 12.75 6.91
CA VAL A 314 8.51 11.56 7.67
C VAL A 314 9.92 11.80 8.19
N ALA A 315 10.15 11.59 9.47
CA ALA A 315 11.47 11.75 10.08
C ALA A 315 11.83 10.53 10.92
N PHE A 316 13.08 10.07 10.77
CA PHE A 316 13.62 8.96 11.54
C PHE A 316 14.40 9.51 12.73
N ALA A 317 13.86 9.37 13.93
CA ALA A 317 14.51 9.77 15.16
C ALA A 317 15.74 8.88 15.46
N GLU A 318 16.68 9.38 16.26
CA GLU A 318 17.90 8.63 16.64
C GLU A 318 17.59 7.38 17.46
N ASN A 319 16.47 7.36 18.19
CA ASN A 319 16.02 6.20 18.96
C ASN A 319 15.33 5.12 18.09
N GLY A 320 15.33 5.28 16.76
CA GLY A 320 14.70 4.36 15.81
C GLY A 320 13.21 4.58 15.60
N ALA A 321 12.57 5.55 16.27
CA ALA A 321 11.17 5.86 16.04
C ALA A 321 10.95 6.59 14.71
N VAL A 322 9.87 6.24 14.00
CA VAL A 322 9.41 6.95 12.80
C VAL A 322 8.36 7.98 13.22
N LEU A 323 8.68 9.26 13.03
CA LEU A 323 7.78 10.38 13.25
C LEU A 323 7.14 10.79 11.92
N VAL A 324 5.88 11.20 11.96
CA VAL A 324 5.11 11.61 10.78
C VAL A 324 4.29 12.86 11.12
N GLY A 325 4.12 13.77 10.16
CA GLY A 325 3.30 14.97 10.34
C GLY A 325 4.02 16.08 11.10
N GLU A 326 3.29 16.79 11.96
CA GLU A 326 3.82 17.91 12.74
C GLU A 326 5.03 17.52 13.60
N ALA A 327 5.02 16.33 14.21
CA ALA A 327 6.15 15.83 14.99
C ALA A 327 7.42 15.71 14.14
N ALA A 328 7.31 15.26 12.89
CA ALA A 328 8.43 15.20 11.95
C ALA A 328 8.84 16.60 11.46
N LYS A 329 7.85 17.46 11.16
CA LYS A 329 8.08 18.85 10.71
C LYS A 329 8.81 19.69 11.75
N ARG A 330 8.58 19.49 13.05
CA ARG A 330 9.24 20.27 14.13
C ARG A 330 10.73 20.01 14.28
N GLN A 331 11.20 18.82 13.93
CA GLN A 331 12.61 18.43 14.11
C GLN A 331 13.42 18.47 12.81
N SER A 332 12.83 18.90 11.68
CA SER A 332 13.52 18.90 10.38
C SER A 332 14.78 19.74 10.36
N VAL A 333 14.84 20.82 11.14
CA VAL A 333 16.04 21.67 11.20
C VAL A 333 17.20 20.93 11.85
N THR A 334 16.96 20.26 12.99
CA THR A 334 18.00 19.53 13.74
C THR A 334 18.25 18.12 13.22
N ASN A 335 17.36 17.60 12.36
CA ASN A 335 17.37 16.24 11.85
C ASN A 335 17.19 16.21 10.31
N ALA A 336 17.85 17.13 9.61
CA ALA A 336 17.61 17.38 8.18
C ALA A 336 17.88 16.14 7.31
N ASP A 337 19.01 15.46 7.52
CA ASP A 337 19.43 14.32 6.70
C ASP A 337 18.56 13.07 6.91
N ARG A 338 17.76 13.03 7.98
CA ARG A 338 16.87 11.92 8.31
C ARG A 338 15.39 12.31 8.24
N THR A 339 15.09 13.46 7.62
CA THR A 339 13.72 13.96 7.43
C THR A 339 13.40 14.06 5.95
N ILE A 340 12.42 13.28 5.50
CA ILE A 340 11.97 13.21 4.11
C ILE A 340 10.70 14.04 3.95
N ARG A 341 10.68 14.87 2.91
CA ARG A 341 9.57 15.75 2.51
C ARG A 341 9.27 15.59 1.02
N SER A 342 8.09 16.02 0.58
CA SER A 342 7.66 16.05 -0.83
C SER A 342 7.90 14.72 -1.55
N VAL A 343 7.78 13.59 -0.83
CA VAL A 343 8.06 12.25 -1.36
C VAL A 343 7.15 11.88 -2.54
N LYS A 344 5.96 12.49 -2.62
CA LYS A 344 5.04 12.33 -3.74
C LYS A 344 5.67 12.70 -5.08
N ARG A 345 6.62 13.66 -5.13
CA ARG A 345 7.39 13.99 -6.35
C ARG A 345 8.36 12.86 -6.78
N ARG A 346 8.61 11.87 -5.90
CA ARG A 346 9.51 10.73 -6.12
C ARG A 346 8.77 9.42 -6.39
N ILE A 347 7.47 9.35 -6.10
CA ILE A 347 6.69 8.11 -6.27
C ILE A 347 6.73 7.65 -7.74
N GLY A 348 6.85 6.35 -7.96
CA GLY A 348 7.02 5.76 -9.30
C GLY A 348 8.40 5.97 -9.95
N LEU A 349 9.34 6.65 -9.30
CA LEU A 349 10.74 6.77 -9.75
C LEU A 349 11.63 5.78 -9.01
N ASP A 350 12.80 5.43 -9.59
CA ASP A 350 13.85 4.66 -8.91
C ASP A 350 14.66 5.55 -7.95
N TRP A 351 13.97 6.17 -7.00
CA TRP A 351 14.58 6.92 -5.91
C TRP A 351 14.69 6.03 -4.68
N LYS A 352 15.81 6.12 -3.95
CA LYS A 352 16.03 5.40 -2.71
C LYS A 352 16.73 6.32 -1.72
N THR A 353 16.45 6.13 -0.44
CA THR A 353 17.19 6.75 0.65
C THR A 353 17.64 5.68 1.64
N GLU A 354 18.80 5.85 2.26
CA GLU A 354 19.32 4.93 3.27
C GLU A 354 19.31 5.61 4.63
N ILE A 355 18.66 4.97 5.61
CA ILE A 355 18.62 5.43 7.00
C ILE A 355 18.95 4.23 7.89
N ASP A 356 19.98 4.38 8.73
CA ASP A 356 20.44 3.34 9.66
C ASP A 356 20.71 1.97 9.00
N GLY A 357 21.32 1.98 7.80
CA GLY A 357 21.61 0.76 7.05
C GLY A 357 20.39 0.08 6.41
N LYS A 358 19.22 0.73 6.44
CA LYS A 358 18.00 0.29 5.76
C LYS A 358 17.68 1.19 4.58
N THR A 359 17.43 0.58 3.43
CA THR A 359 17.00 1.30 2.23
C THR A 359 15.49 1.45 2.21
N PHE A 360 15.01 2.67 1.97
CA PHE A 360 13.60 3.01 1.80
C PHE A 360 13.33 3.54 0.41
N ASN A 361 12.23 3.07 -0.19
CA ASN A 361 11.70 3.58 -1.46
C ASN A 361 10.56 4.60 -1.21
N PRO A 362 10.09 5.34 -2.23
CA PRO A 362 9.00 6.31 -2.08
C PRO A 362 7.72 5.70 -1.52
N GLN A 363 7.39 4.46 -1.91
CA GLN A 363 6.17 3.78 -1.49
C GLN A 363 6.16 3.52 0.02
N GLN A 364 7.29 3.08 0.58
CA GLN A 364 7.44 2.84 2.01
C GLN A 364 7.36 4.15 2.80
N ILE A 365 7.97 5.23 2.30
CA ILE A 365 7.88 6.54 2.95
C ILE A 365 6.43 7.08 2.90
N SER A 366 5.76 6.98 1.75
CA SER A 366 4.34 7.33 1.62
C SER A 366 3.45 6.44 2.50
N ALA A 367 3.79 5.18 2.68
CA ALA A 367 3.05 4.26 3.55
C ALA A 367 3.07 4.72 5.02
N PHE A 368 4.17 5.27 5.54
CA PHE A 368 4.19 5.84 6.89
C PHE A 368 3.19 7.00 7.05
N ILE A 369 3.01 7.82 6.01
CA ILE A 369 2.01 8.90 5.99
C ILE A 369 0.60 8.31 6.02
N LEU A 370 0.32 7.34 5.14
CA LEU A 370 -0.97 6.65 5.08
C LEU A 370 -1.29 5.90 6.39
N GLN A 371 -0.30 5.30 7.05
CA GLN A 371 -0.46 4.66 8.36
C GLN A 371 -0.80 5.66 9.46
N LYS A 372 -0.29 6.89 9.42
CA LYS A 372 -0.73 7.93 10.36
C LYS A 372 -2.18 8.33 10.09
N LEU A 373 -2.55 8.60 8.84
CA LEU A 373 -3.93 8.96 8.47
C LEU A 373 -4.93 7.86 8.82
N LYS A 374 -4.58 6.59 8.57
CA LYS A 374 -5.34 5.42 8.98
C LYS A 374 -5.57 5.42 10.49
N ARG A 375 -4.50 5.53 11.29
CA ARG A 375 -4.61 5.55 12.76
C ARG A 375 -5.45 6.72 13.28
N ASP A 376 -5.32 7.90 12.68
CA ASP A 376 -6.12 9.08 13.04
C ASP A 376 -7.62 8.84 12.72
N ALA A 377 -7.94 8.22 11.58
CA ALA A 377 -9.31 7.82 11.22
C ALA A 377 -9.87 6.71 12.13
N GLU A 378 -9.08 5.69 12.47
CA GLU A 378 -9.46 4.61 13.39
C GLU A 378 -9.75 5.16 14.79
N ALA A 379 -8.92 6.08 15.28
CA ALA A 379 -9.11 6.73 16.57
C ALA A 379 -10.41 7.56 16.59
N TYR A 380 -10.75 8.20 15.48
CA TYR A 380 -11.98 8.97 15.33
C TYR A 380 -13.23 8.07 15.26
N LEU A 381 -13.20 7.02 14.44
CA LEU A 381 -14.34 6.12 14.22
C LEU A 381 -14.55 5.11 15.36
N GLY A 382 -13.51 4.77 16.11
CA GLY A 382 -13.54 3.72 17.13
C GLY A 382 -13.56 2.29 16.56
N GLU A 383 -13.27 2.13 15.27
CA GLU A 383 -13.22 0.85 14.55
C GLU A 383 -12.00 0.79 13.60
N GLU A 384 -11.67 -0.41 13.11
CA GLU A 384 -10.54 -0.62 12.19
C GLU A 384 -10.88 -0.12 10.78
N VAL A 385 -9.95 0.60 10.16
CA VAL A 385 -10.08 1.11 8.79
C VAL A 385 -9.31 0.20 7.85
N VAL A 386 -10.04 -0.50 6.98
CA VAL A 386 -9.44 -1.44 6.02
C VAL A 386 -9.48 -0.87 4.61
N ASP A 387 -10.60 -0.29 4.19
CA ASP A 387 -10.80 0.16 2.82
C ASP A 387 -10.52 1.66 2.65
N ALA A 388 -9.88 2.03 1.53
CA ALA A 388 -9.62 3.43 1.20
C ALA A 388 -9.78 3.74 -0.29
N VAL A 389 -10.24 4.95 -0.58
CA VAL A 389 -10.05 5.61 -1.88
C VAL A 389 -8.96 6.66 -1.72
N ILE A 390 -7.94 6.64 -2.58
CA ILE A 390 -6.79 7.53 -2.47
C ILE A 390 -6.73 8.45 -3.70
N THR A 391 -6.50 9.75 -3.47
CA THR A 391 -6.35 10.73 -4.56
C THR A 391 -4.98 10.63 -5.23
N VAL A 392 -4.92 10.92 -6.53
CA VAL A 392 -3.70 11.08 -7.31
C VAL A 392 -3.80 12.25 -8.29
N PRO A 393 -2.68 12.89 -8.66
CA PRO A 393 -2.67 13.87 -9.74
C PRO A 393 -3.07 13.22 -11.06
N VAL A 394 -3.83 13.95 -11.88
CA VAL A 394 -4.42 13.42 -13.12
C VAL A 394 -3.42 12.82 -14.10
N HIS A 395 -2.21 13.39 -14.13
CA HIS A 395 -1.13 13.08 -15.06
C HIS A 395 -0.09 12.13 -14.45
N PHE A 396 -0.42 11.47 -13.33
CA PHE A 396 0.35 10.33 -12.87
C PHE A 396 0.33 9.23 -13.92
N SER A 397 1.53 8.80 -14.32
CA SER A 397 1.75 7.59 -15.14
C SER A 397 1.22 6.35 -14.43
N ASP A 398 1.07 5.26 -15.18
CA ASP A 398 0.68 3.97 -14.62
C ASP A 398 1.67 3.49 -13.56
N ALA A 399 2.97 3.73 -13.75
CA ALA A 399 3.99 3.41 -12.75
C ALA A 399 3.77 4.16 -11.43
N GLN A 400 3.46 5.46 -11.50
CA GLN A 400 3.15 6.27 -10.31
C GLN A 400 1.85 5.84 -9.63
N ARG A 401 0.80 5.54 -10.40
CA ARG A 401 -0.47 5.02 -9.87
C ARG A 401 -0.27 3.68 -9.15
N ARG A 402 0.45 2.74 -9.76
CA ARG A 402 0.79 1.46 -9.12
C ARG A 402 1.58 1.65 -7.83
N ALA A 403 2.59 2.52 -7.84
CA ALA A 403 3.39 2.84 -6.65
C ALA A 403 2.54 3.46 -5.51
N THR A 404 1.57 4.33 -5.83
CA THR A 404 0.62 4.84 -4.83
C THR A 404 -0.27 3.74 -4.26
N LYS A 405 -0.78 2.85 -5.11
CA LYS A 405 -1.59 1.69 -4.66
C LYS A 405 -0.79 0.75 -3.77
N GLU A 406 0.47 0.50 -4.13
CA GLU A 406 1.43 -0.28 -3.34
C GLU A 406 1.68 0.38 -1.97
N ALA A 407 1.87 1.71 -1.91
CA ALA A 407 2.01 2.44 -0.66
C ALA A 407 0.79 2.25 0.27
N GLY A 408 -0.43 2.29 -0.29
CA GLY A 408 -1.66 1.97 0.46
C GLY A 408 -1.67 0.54 0.99
N THR A 409 -1.23 -0.42 0.18
CA THR A 409 -1.13 -1.83 0.57
C THR A 409 -0.13 -2.03 1.71
N ILE A 410 1.06 -1.41 1.63
CA ILE A 410 2.08 -1.42 2.70
C ILE A 410 1.53 -0.77 3.98
N ALA A 411 0.66 0.23 3.84
CA ALA A 411 0.00 0.87 4.98
C ALA A 411 -1.13 0.03 5.61
N GLY A 412 -1.41 -1.16 5.07
CA GLY A 412 -2.50 -2.03 5.54
C GLY A 412 -3.88 -1.55 5.13
N LEU A 413 -3.97 -0.84 3.99
CA LEU A 413 -5.23 -0.42 3.36
C LEU A 413 -5.49 -1.25 2.10
N ASN A 414 -6.72 -1.70 1.94
CA ASN A 414 -7.25 -2.16 0.66
C ASN A 414 -7.67 -0.94 -0.16
N VAL A 415 -6.88 -0.61 -1.18
CA VAL A 415 -7.14 0.55 -2.04
C VAL A 415 -8.23 0.20 -3.05
N LEU A 416 -9.46 0.60 -2.76
CA LEU A 416 -10.65 0.35 -3.59
C LEU A 416 -10.54 1.03 -4.95
N ARG A 417 -10.09 2.29 -4.96
CA ARG A 417 -9.94 3.11 -6.17
C ARG A 417 -8.89 4.19 -5.97
N LEU A 418 -8.15 4.48 -7.04
CA LEU A 418 -7.42 5.74 -7.17
C LEU A 418 -8.31 6.72 -7.93
N ILE A 419 -8.55 7.89 -7.35
CA ILE A 419 -9.35 8.95 -7.98
C ILE A 419 -8.46 10.13 -8.33
N ASN A 420 -8.70 10.78 -9.46
CA ASN A 420 -7.98 12.00 -9.79
C ASN A 420 -8.41 13.13 -8.84
N GLU A 421 -7.45 13.87 -8.28
CA GLU A 421 -7.70 15.02 -7.40
C GLU A 421 -8.76 16.00 -7.94
N PRO A 422 -8.67 16.48 -9.20
CA PRO A 422 -9.68 17.39 -9.73
C PRO A 422 -11.05 16.73 -9.94
N SER A 423 -11.10 15.43 -10.25
CA SER A 423 -12.36 14.67 -10.36
C SER A 423 -13.03 14.53 -9.00
N ALA A 424 -12.26 14.29 -7.95
CA ALA A 424 -12.75 14.27 -6.57
C ALA A 424 -13.34 15.63 -6.19
N ALA A 425 -12.69 16.73 -6.56
CA ALA A 425 -13.22 18.07 -6.29
C ALA A 425 -14.49 18.41 -7.06
N ALA A 426 -14.60 17.97 -8.32
CA ALA A 426 -15.82 18.13 -9.11
C ALA A 426 -17.02 17.38 -8.49
N LEU A 427 -16.79 16.17 -7.96
CA LEU A 427 -17.83 15.40 -7.24
C LEU A 427 -18.41 16.15 -6.04
N VAL A 428 -17.56 16.78 -5.22
CA VAL A 428 -18.00 17.55 -4.05
C VAL A 428 -18.91 18.71 -4.45
N TYR A 429 -18.58 19.39 -5.57
CA TYR A 429 -19.35 20.55 -6.01
C TYR A 429 -20.79 20.21 -6.42
N HIS A 430 -20.99 19.01 -6.98
CA HIS A 430 -22.29 18.56 -7.47
C HIS A 430 -23.21 18.03 -6.37
N LEU A 431 -22.67 17.63 -5.21
CA LEU A 431 -23.46 17.02 -4.14
C LEU A 431 -24.67 17.90 -3.78
N GLY A 432 -25.88 17.38 -4.05
CA GLY A 432 -27.15 18.04 -3.73
C GLY A 432 -27.60 19.15 -4.70
N LYS A 433 -27.06 19.23 -5.93
CA LYS A 433 -27.48 20.22 -6.94
C LYS A 433 -28.13 19.57 -8.16
N GLU A 434 -29.28 20.10 -8.57
CA GLU A 434 -30.05 19.62 -9.74
C GLU A 434 -29.68 20.35 -11.05
N GLU A 435 -28.92 21.43 -10.99
CA GLU A 435 -28.59 22.24 -12.18
C GLU A 435 -27.40 21.67 -12.96
N GLU A 436 -27.55 21.62 -14.28
CA GLU A 436 -26.44 21.40 -15.20
C GLU A 436 -25.40 22.51 -15.04
N ALA A 437 -24.12 22.13 -14.99
CA ALA A 437 -23.04 23.11 -14.87
C ALA A 437 -21.73 22.61 -15.48
N THR A 438 -21.02 23.53 -16.12
CA THR A 438 -19.63 23.37 -16.50
C THR A 438 -18.73 23.95 -15.40
N ILE A 439 -17.88 23.10 -14.82
CA ILE A 439 -17.03 23.42 -13.68
C ILE A 439 -15.56 23.38 -14.12
N LEU A 440 -14.87 24.50 -13.91
CA LEU A 440 -13.41 24.55 -13.98
C LEU A 440 -12.83 24.25 -12.60
N VAL A 441 -12.08 23.17 -12.48
CA VAL A 441 -11.29 22.86 -11.29
C VAL A 441 -9.84 23.28 -11.55
N TYR A 442 -9.33 24.18 -10.72
CA TYR A 442 -7.96 24.68 -10.78
C TYR A 442 -7.22 24.31 -9.50
N ASP A 443 -6.37 23.29 -9.58
CA ASP A 443 -5.70 22.69 -8.44
C ASP A 443 -4.20 23.04 -8.44
N LEU A 444 -3.80 23.94 -7.54
CA LEU A 444 -2.39 24.26 -7.32
C LEU A 444 -2.00 23.82 -5.91
N GLY A 445 -1.45 22.62 -5.81
CA GLY A 445 -0.90 22.07 -4.58
C GLY A 445 0.51 22.58 -4.27
N GLY A 446 1.23 21.89 -3.39
CA GLY A 446 2.65 22.18 -3.13
C GLY A 446 3.61 21.54 -4.14
N GLY A 447 3.22 20.41 -4.73
CA GLY A 447 4.05 19.66 -5.67
C GLY A 447 3.69 19.81 -7.14
N THR A 448 2.40 19.99 -7.39
CA THR A 448 1.77 19.70 -8.67
C THR A 448 0.69 20.72 -8.96
N LEU A 449 0.50 20.98 -10.26
CA LEU A 449 -0.58 21.77 -10.80
C LEU A 449 -1.46 20.84 -11.63
N SER A 450 -2.77 20.93 -11.48
CA SER A 450 -3.70 20.36 -12.43
C SER A 450 -4.86 21.31 -12.73
N THR A 451 -5.42 21.17 -13.91
CA THR A 451 -6.60 21.90 -14.33
C THR A 451 -7.50 20.95 -15.06
N SER A 452 -8.77 20.88 -14.67
CA SER A 452 -9.77 20.04 -15.32
C SER A 452 -11.03 20.84 -15.58
N LEU A 453 -11.66 20.54 -16.70
CA LEU A 453 -13.01 20.97 -16.99
C LEU A 453 -13.93 19.76 -16.86
N ALA A 454 -14.93 19.86 -15.99
CA ALA A 454 -15.97 18.84 -15.82
C ALA A 454 -17.34 19.42 -16.18
N VAL A 455 -18.16 18.62 -16.84
CA VAL A 455 -19.57 18.92 -17.07
C VAL A 455 -20.37 18.02 -16.14
N VAL A 456 -21.39 18.61 -15.54
CA VAL A 456 -22.26 17.95 -14.59
C VAL A 456 -23.68 18.02 -15.13
N GLU A 457 -24.31 16.87 -15.33
CA GLU A 457 -25.65 16.71 -15.92
C GLU A 457 -26.30 15.43 -15.36
N ASP A 458 -27.54 15.52 -14.86
CA ASP A 458 -28.33 14.37 -14.40
C ASP A 458 -27.62 13.37 -13.45
N GLY A 459 -26.87 13.87 -12.46
CA GLY A 459 -26.12 13.00 -11.53
C GLY A 459 -24.81 12.46 -12.09
N VAL A 460 -24.45 12.83 -13.32
CA VAL A 460 -23.22 12.40 -13.99
C VAL A 460 -22.22 13.56 -14.00
N VAL A 461 -21.03 13.30 -13.44
CA VAL A 461 -19.86 14.17 -13.55
C VAL A 461 -18.96 13.62 -14.64
N GLU A 462 -18.90 14.27 -15.79
CA GLU A 462 -18.04 13.92 -16.92
C GLU A 462 -16.87 14.90 -17.03
N VAL A 463 -15.64 14.41 -16.88
CA VAL A 463 -14.45 15.22 -17.18
C VAL A 463 -14.34 15.37 -18.70
N ARG A 464 -14.30 16.60 -19.20
CA ARG A 464 -14.17 16.89 -20.64
C ARG A 464 -12.73 17.02 -21.09
N ALA A 465 -11.92 17.69 -20.28
CA ALA A 465 -10.50 17.85 -20.54
C ALA A 465 -9.73 18.03 -19.25
N THR A 466 -8.49 17.57 -19.26
CA THR A 466 -7.60 17.72 -18.13
C THR A 466 -6.16 17.94 -18.56
N GLY A 467 -5.40 18.59 -17.69
CA GLY A 467 -3.98 18.83 -17.86
C GLY A 467 -3.30 18.97 -16.51
N GLY A 468 -1.97 18.78 -16.48
CA GLY A 468 -1.20 19.02 -15.27
C GLY A 468 0.30 19.11 -15.49
N ASP A 469 0.99 19.58 -14.45
CA ASP A 469 2.44 19.67 -14.35
C ASP A 469 2.90 19.11 -12.99
N ASN A 470 3.66 18.00 -13.03
CA ASN A 470 4.11 17.25 -11.84
C ASN A 470 5.25 17.96 -11.10
N ARG A 471 5.74 19.08 -11.64
CA ARG A 471 6.90 19.86 -11.15
C ARG A 471 6.59 21.35 -11.15
N LEU A 472 5.36 21.68 -10.74
CA LEU A 472 4.89 23.04 -10.58
C LEU A 472 3.90 23.09 -9.42
N GLY A 473 4.31 23.66 -8.30
CA GLY A 473 3.47 23.84 -7.13
C GLY A 473 4.12 24.78 -6.13
N GLY A 474 3.51 24.94 -4.96
CA GLY A 474 3.97 25.82 -3.89
C GLY A 474 5.44 25.67 -3.50
N ASP A 475 6.04 24.48 -3.60
CA ASP A 475 7.47 24.27 -3.30
C ASP A 475 8.37 25.04 -4.29
N ASP A 476 7.93 25.26 -5.53
CA ASP A 476 8.68 26.01 -6.54
C ASP A 476 8.64 27.53 -6.27
N TRP A 477 7.55 28.02 -5.66
CA TRP A 477 7.48 29.39 -5.13
C TRP A 477 8.39 29.54 -3.91
N ASP A 478 8.43 28.54 -3.03
CA ASP A 478 9.33 28.54 -1.87
C ASP A 478 10.79 28.56 -2.33
N GLN A 479 11.13 27.75 -3.35
CA GLN A 479 12.48 27.70 -3.90
C GLN A 479 12.90 29.05 -4.51
N ALA A 480 12.00 29.75 -5.21
CA ALA A 480 12.31 31.09 -5.74
C ALA A 480 12.65 32.11 -4.63
N VAL A 481 11.99 32.01 -3.47
CA VAL A 481 12.31 32.85 -2.30
C VAL A 481 13.63 32.40 -1.66
N VAL A 482 13.89 31.10 -1.55
CA VAL A 482 15.17 30.58 -1.05
C VAL A 482 16.33 31.06 -1.93
N ASP A 483 16.21 30.95 -3.25
CA ASP A 483 17.26 31.38 -4.19
C ASP A 483 17.55 32.88 -4.04
N TRP A 484 16.49 33.70 -3.90
CA TRP A 484 16.60 35.12 -3.62
C TRP A 484 17.31 35.42 -2.30
N LEU A 485 16.96 34.70 -1.22
CA LEU A 485 17.60 34.85 0.10
C LEU A 485 19.08 34.46 0.05
N VAL A 486 19.42 33.35 -0.60
CA VAL A 486 20.80 32.88 -0.76
C VAL A 486 21.62 33.92 -1.52
N GLU A 487 21.10 34.43 -2.64
CA GLU A 487 21.79 35.43 -3.46
C GLU A 487 22.04 36.73 -2.67
N ARG A 488 21.03 37.25 -1.98
CA ARG A 488 21.18 38.48 -1.17
C ARG A 488 22.16 38.30 -0.02
N PHE A 489 22.09 37.17 0.68
CA PHE A 489 22.98 36.88 1.79
C PHE A 489 24.44 36.75 1.32
N LYS A 490 24.65 36.07 0.18
CA LYS A 490 25.98 35.92 -0.44
C LYS A 490 26.54 37.27 -0.89
N ASN A 491 25.72 38.12 -1.51
CA ASN A 491 26.13 39.45 -1.94
C ASN A 491 26.50 40.37 -0.76
N SER A 492 25.83 40.20 0.39
CA SER A 492 26.02 41.07 1.56
C SER A 492 27.14 40.59 2.49
N ASN A 493 27.33 39.28 2.62
CA ASN A 493 28.26 38.69 3.60
C ASN A 493 29.39 37.86 2.98
N GLY A 494 29.37 37.63 1.66
CA GLY A 494 30.36 36.80 0.96
C GLY A 494 30.27 35.29 1.22
N VAL A 495 29.26 34.83 1.96
CA VAL A 495 29.06 33.42 2.36
C VAL A 495 27.88 32.82 1.59
N ASP A 496 28.08 31.63 1.02
CA ASP A 496 27.06 30.92 0.26
C ASP A 496 26.29 29.90 1.11
N LEU A 497 25.08 30.28 1.54
CA LEU A 497 24.22 29.42 2.35
C LEU A 497 23.74 28.17 1.61
N ALA A 498 23.83 28.09 0.28
CA ALA A 498 23.42 26.90 -0.47
C ALA A 498 24.30 25.66 -0.19
N THR A 499 25.47 25.87 0.43
CA THR A 499 26.39 24.79 0.79
C THR A 499 26.12 24.20 2.17
N ASP A 500 25.30 24.86 2.99
CA ASP A 500 24.96 24.44 4.35
C ASP A 500 23.54 23.85 4.37
N THR A 501 23.46 22.54 4.61
CA THR A 501 22.19 21.80 4.61
C THR A 501 21.25 22.26 5.71
N THR A 502 21.79 22.64 6.87
CA THR A 502 21.00 23.13 8.01
C THR A 502 20.47 24.54 7.73
N ALA A 503 21.31 25.41 7.19
CA ALA A 503 20.89 26.75 6.78
C ALA A 503 19.81 26.69 5.68
N LEU A 504 20.00 25.85 4.65
CA LEU A 504 19.00 25.64 3.60
C LEU A 504 17.66 25.17 4.14
N GLN A 505 17.65 24.26 5.12
CA GLN A 505 16.41 23.79 5.71
C GLN A 505 15.68 24.92 6.45
N ARG A 506 16.41 25.75 7.20
CA ARG A 506 15.84 26.94 7.87
C ARG A 506 15.33 27.98 6.87
N LEU A 507 16.05 28.20 5.77
CA LEU A 507 15.64 29.09 4.68
C LEU A 507 14.34 28.62 4.04
N ARG A 508 14.19 27.32 3.78
CA ARG A 508 12.96 26.74 3.21
C ARG A 508 11.75 26.95 4.10
N GLU A 509 11.88 26.71 5.41
CA GLU A 509 10.79 26.94 6.37
C GLU A 509 10.42 28.42 6.47
N ALA A 510 11.40 29.30 6.45
CA ALA A 510 11.18 30.74 6.46
C ALA A 510 10.55 31.24 5.14
N ALA A 511 10.94 30.67 4.00
CA ALA A 511 10.38 30.96 2.69
C ALA A 511 8.91 30.51 2.59
N GLU A 512 8.59 29.28 3.02
CA GLU A 512 7.21 28.76 3.09
C GLU A 512 6.35 29.69 3.95
N LYS A 513 6.85 30.07 5.14
CA LYS A 513 6.16 30.99 6.04
C LYS A 513 5.96 32.36 5.38
N ALA A 514 6.98 32.94 4.75
CA ALA A 514 6.89 34.24 4.09
C ALA A 514 5.85 34.22 2.96
N LYS A 515 5.84 33.16 2.13
CA LYS A 515 4.82 32.95 1.09
C LYS A 515 3.40 32.94 1.68
N VAL A 516 3.19 32.20 2.77
CA VAL A 516 1.89 32.12 3.44
C VAL A 516 1.49 33.49 4.01
N ASP A 517 2.39 34.16 4.73
CA ASP A 517 2.15 35.50 5.28
C ASP A 517 1.76 36.50 4.19
N LEU A 518 2.45 36.46 3.04
CA LEU A 518 2.21 37.35 1.89
C LEU A 518 0.87 37.12 1.19
N SER A 519 0.19 36.00 1.46
CA SER A 519 -1.15 35.74 0.94
C SER A 519 -2.21 36.61 1.63
N SER A 520 -1.96 37.05 2.88
CA SER A 520 -2.83 37.99 3.61
C SER A 520 -2.22 39.39 3.78
N SER A 521 -0.89 39.48 3.93
CA SER A 521 -0.16 40.71 4.27
C SER A 521 0.60 41.29 3.07
N GLY A 522 0.84 42.60 3.08
CA GLY A 522 1.60 43.29 2.01
C GLY A 522 3.11 43.06 2.06
N GLU A 523 3.63 42.64 3.21
CA GLU A 523 5.03 42.35 3.48
C GLU A 523 5.16 41.22 4.52
N SER A 524 6.30 40.52 4.51
CA SER A 524 6.70 39.56 5.54
C SER A 524 8.17 39.77 5.90
N ALA A 525 8.46 39.72 7.20
CA ALA A 525 9.82 39.79 7.74
C ALA A 525 10.40 38.37 7.88
N ILE A 526 11.64 38.20 7.41
CA ILE A 526 12.39 36.96 7.43
C ILE A 526 13.61 37.18 8.33
N ASP A 527 13.50 36.72 9.58
CA ASP A 527 14.55 36.83 10.59
C ASP A 527 15.06 35.44 10.97
N LEU A 528 16.31 35.16 10.61
CA LEU A 528 17.02 33.93 10.91
C LEU A 528 18.32 34.25 11.63
N PRO A 529 18.29 34.29 12.98
CA PRO A 529 19.49 34.56 13.75
C PRO A 529 20.44 33.37 13.73
N TYR A 530 21.74 33.62 13.79
CA TYR A 530 22.78 32.59 13.78
C TYR A 530 22.58 31.58 12.63
N ILE A 531 22.35 32.09 11.42
CA ILE A 531 22.07 31.24 10.26
C ILE A 531 23.33 30.50 9.80
N THR A 532 24.49 31.14 9.95
CA THR A 532 25.82 30.56 9.70
C THR A 532 26.88 31.34 10.47
N ALA A 533 28.16 31.01 10.31
CA ALA A 533 29.28 31.75 10.89
C ALA A 533 30.35 32.06 9.84
N SER A 534 30.97 33.23 9.95
CA SER A 534 32.16 33.63 9.19
C SER A 534 33.41 33.58 10.07
N ALA A 535 34.57 33.89 9.49
CA ALA A 535 35.82 34.05 10.25
C ALA A 535 35.75 35.18 11.30
N GLU A 536 34.82 36.12 11.15
CA GLU A 536 34.65 37.30 12.01
C GLU A 536 33.59 37.09 13.10
N GLY A 537 32.76 36.05 13.00
CA GLY A 537 31.75 35.71 14.00
C GLY A 537 30.46 35.11 13.42
N PRO A 538 29.43 34.89 14.25
CA PRO A 538 28.13 34.44 13.78
C PRO A 538 27.45 35.48 12.89
N LEU A 539 26.74 35.01 11.87
CA LEU A 539 25.97 35.83 10.94
C LEU A 539 24.47 35.59 11.11
N HIS A 540 23.69 36.63 10.82
CA HIS A 540 22.24 36.65 10.90
C HIS A 540 21.67 37.05 9.54
N LEU A 541 20.49 36.53 9.19
CA LEU A 541 19.74 36.99 8.02
C LEU A 541 18.52 37.77 8.52
N ASP A 542 18.44 39.03 8.13
CA ASP A 542 17.30 39.93 8.38
C ASP A 542 16.91 40.57 7.04
N GLU A 543 15.83 40.06 6.45
CA GLU A 543 15.32 40.51 5.16
C GLU A 543 13.82 40.80 5.24
N LYS A 544 13.36 41.75 4.42
CA LYS A 544 11.93 42.04 4.25
C LYS A 544 11.50 41.77 2.82
N LEU A 545 10.54 40.87 2.66
CA LEU A 545 9.97 40.54 1.36
C LEU A 545 8.60 41.19 1.22
N SER A 546 8.42 42.05 0.22
CA SER A 546 7.11 42.61 -0.12
C SER A 546 6.35 41.69 -1.07
N ARG A 547 5.01 41.77 -1.07
CA ARG A 547 4.16 41.01 -1.99
C ARG A 547 4.48 41.33 -3.46
N ALA A 548 4.77 42.59 -3.77
CA ALA A 548 5.12 43.02 -5.12
C ALA A 548 6.43 42.37 -5.60
N GLU A 549 7.44 42.33 -4.73
CA GLU A 549 8.72 41.69 -5.04
C GLU A 549 8.56 40.17 -5.17
N PHE A 550 7.83 39.53 -4.26
CA PHE A 550 7.51 38.11 -4.35
C PHE A 550 6.83 37.75 -5.68
N GLN A 551 5.81 38.51 -6.08
CA GLN A 551 5.14 38.30 -7.37
C GLN A 551 6.08 38.50 -8.56
N ARG A 552 7.00 39.48 -8.49
CA ARG A 552 8.03 39.69 -9.51
C ARG A 552 8.97 38.49 -9.62
N LEU A 553 9.44 37.94 -8.49
CA LEU A 553 10.32 36.75 -8.45
C LEU A 553 9.63 35.52 -9.05
N THR A 554 8.32 35.38 -8.86
CA THR A 554 7.57 34.19 -9.25
C THR A 554 6.73 34.35 -10.53
N ALA A 555 6.87 35.46 -11.25
CA ALA A 555 6.05 35.75 -12.44
C ALA A 555 6.13 34.65 -13.52
N GLY A 556 7.32 34.07 -13.73
CA GLY A 556 7.49 32.97 -14.69
C GLY A 556 6.75 31.69 -14.29
N LEU A 557 6.52 31.46 -12.99
CA LEU A 557 5.74 30.32 -12.51
C LEU A 557 4.24 30.54 -12.76
N VAL A 558 3.75 31.77 -12.56
CA VAL A 558 2.36 32.16 -12.87
C VAL A 558 2.07 32.04 -14.38
N GLU A 559 2.99 32.42 -15.25
CA GLU A 559 2.83 32.24 -16.71
C GLU A 559 2.78 30.77 -17.11
N ARG A 560 3.54 29.89 -16.46
CA ARG A 560 3.45 28.44 -16.68
C ARG A 560 2.06 27.90 -16.32
N THR A 561 1.46 28.39 -15.24
CA THR A 561 0.11 27.94 -14.85
C THR A 561 -0.97 28.45 -15.82
N LYS A 562 -0.79 29.65 -16.38
CA LYS A 562 -1.64 30.23 -17.44
C LYS A 562 -1.63 29.39 -18.73
N ALA A 563 -0.45 28.97 -19.17
CA ALA A 563 -0.30 28.15 -20.37
C ALA A 563 -1.07 26.81 -20.25
N LEU A 564 -1.07 26.20 -19.07
CA LEU A 564 -1.81 24.97 -18.83
C LEU A 564 -3.32 25.18 -18.95
N TYR A 565 -3.87 26.24 -18.34
CA TYR A 565 -5.29 26.57 -18.46
C TYR A 565 -5.69 26.73 -19.93
N GLN A 566 -4.92 27.49 -20.70
CA GLN A 566 -5.20 27.73 -22.13
C GLN A 566 -5.22 26.42 -22.94
N GLN A 567 -4.31 25.49 -22.62
CA GLN A 567 -4.31 24.17 -23.22
C GLN A 567 -5.59 23.40 -22.88
N VAL A 568 -6.01 23.37 -21.61
CA VAL A 568 -7.19 22.62 -21.17
C VAL A 568 -8.48 23.16 -21.80
N ILE A 569 -8.64 24.49 -21.88
CA ILE A 569 -9.79 25.11 -22.55
C ILE A 569 -9.81 24.76 -24.04
N LYS A 570 -8.65 24.79 -24.70
CA LYS A 570 -8.53 24.40 -26.10
C LYS A 570 -8.91 22.94 -26.32
N ASP A 571 -8.42 22.05 -25.46
CA ASP A 571 -8.69 20.61 -25.55
C ASP A 571 -10.16 20.27 -25.28
N ALA A 572 -10.80 21.01 -24.37
CA ALA A 572 -12.24 20.88 -24.11
C ALA A 572 -13.10 21.39 -25.28
N GLY A 573 -12.56 22.24 -26.15
CA GLY A 573 -13.30 22.82 -27.27
C GLY A 573 -14.40 23.80 -26.87
N ILE A 574 -14.36 24.34 -25.65
CA ILE A 574 -15.37 25.29 -25.14
C ILE A 574 -14.87 26.74 -25.19
N ARG A 575 -15.81 27.68 -25.14
CA ARG A 575 -15.52 29.10 -24.92
C ARG A 575 -15.48 29.39 -23.41
N VAL A 576 -14.65 30.33 -23.01
CA VAL A 576 -14.52 30.75 -21.60
C VAL A 576 -15.86 31.15 -20.95
N GLY A 577 -16.78 31.74 -21.72
CA GLY A 577 -18.10 32.13 -21.23
C GLY A 577 -19.02 30.96 -20.86
N GLU A 578 -18.69 29.74 -21.28
CA GLU A 578 -19.45 28.51 -21.02
C GLU A 578 -19.06 27.84 -19.69
N ILE A 579 -18.02 28.35 -19.00
CA ILE A 579 -17.65 27.89 -17.66
C ILE A 579 -18.64 28.49 -16.68
N ASP A 580 -19.44 27.73 -15.96
CA ASP A 580 -20.40 28.26 -14.99
C ASP A 580 -19.74 28.56 -13.65
N HIS A 581 -18.87 27.64 -13.19
CA HIS A 581 -18.28 27.69 -11.87
C HIS A 581 -16.77 27.44 -11.89
N VAL A 582 -16.08 28.06 -10.95
CA VAL A 582 -14.63 27.90 -10.75
C VAL A 582 -14.39 27.39 -9.34
N VAL A 583 -13.67 26.29 -9.21
CA VAL A 583 -13.29 25.67 -7.94
C VAL A 583 -11.77 25.71 -7.83
N LEU A 584 -11.26 26.37 -6.78
CA LEU A 584 -9.83 26.36 -6.46
C LEU A 584 -9.54 25.22 -5.48
N VAL A 585 -8.47 24.48 -5.75
CA VAL A 585 -8.02 23.35 -4.94
C VAL A 585 -6.53 23.53 -4.62
N GLY A 586 -6.12 23.11 -3.43
CA GLY A 586 -4.75 23.21 -2.96
C GLY A 586 -4.39 24.57 -2.35
N GLY A 587 -3.67 24.55 -1.24
CA GLY A 587 -3.37 25.75 -0.43
C GLY A 587 -2.61 26.86 -1.17
N SER A 588 -1.85 26.54 -2.23
CA SER A 588 -1.13 27.54 -3.02
C SER A 588 -2.08 28.42 -3.85
N THR A 589 -3.33 28.00 -4.07
CA THR A 589 -4.36 28.84 -4.72
C THR A 589 -4.80 30.02 -3.85
N ARG A 590 -4.43 30.05 -2.56
CA ARG A 590 -4.69 31.19 -1.66
C ARG A 590 -3.87 32.42 -2.01
N MET A 591 -2.82 32.28 -2.83
CA MET A 591 -2.00 33.41 -3.28
C MET A 591 -2.84 34.38 -4.13
N PRO A 592 -2.87 35.70 -3.80
CA PRO A 592 -3.67 36.68 -4.55
C PRO A 592 -3.41 36.68 -6.06
N ALA A 593 -2.15 36.56 -6.47
CA ALA A 593 -1.78 36.54 -7.90
C ALA A 593 -2.39 35.35 -8.66
N VAL A 594 -2.60 34.20 -8.00
CA VAL A 594 -3.24 33.03 -8.62
C VAL A 594 -4.75 33.25 -8.72
N VAL A 595 -5.37 33.77 -7.66
CA VAL A 595 -6.80 34.11 -7.67
C VAL A 595 -7.12 35.14 -8.75
N ASP A 596 -6.32 36.20 -8.85
CA ASP A 596 -6.49 37.27 -9.83
C ASP A 596 -6.28 36.76 -11.26
N LEU A 597 -5.26 35.91 -11.47
CA LEU A 597 -5.05 35.25 -12.76
C LEU A 597 -6.27 34.41 -13.15
N VAL A 598 -6.77 33.55 -12.26
CA VAL A 598 -7.92 32.69 -12.58
C VAL A 598 -9.14 33.53 -12.92
N LYS A 599 -9.42 34.60 -12.17
CA LYS A 599 -10.49 35.55 -12.48
C LYS A 599 -10.33 36.19 -13.87
N GLU A 600 -9.13 36.64 -14.22
CA GLU A 600 -8.83 37.16 -15.56
C GLU A 600 -9.15 36.10 -16.63
N LEU A 601 -8.63 34.89 -16.43
CA LEU A 601 -8.76 33.77 -17.35
C LEU A 601 -10.19 33.29 -17.57
N THR A 602 -11.06 33.46 -16.57
CA THR A 602 -12.46 33.04 -16.61
C THR A 602 -13.43 34.20 -16.88
N GLY A 603 -12.93 35.33 -17.40
CA GLY A 603 -13.78 36.46 -17.79
C GLY A 603 -14.44 37.19 -16.61
N GLY A 604 -13.78 37.22 -15.45
CA GLY A 604 -14.23 37.91 -14.24
C GLY A 604 -15.05 37.05 -13.29
N LYS A 605 -15.18 35.74 -13.53
CA LYS A 605 -15.90 34.83 -12.63
C LYS A 605 -15.16 34.67 -11.29
N GLU A 606 -15.88 34.86 -10.20
CA GLU A 606 -15.36 34.68 -8.85
C GLU A 606 -15.25 33.19 -8.49
N PRO A 607 -14.11 32.72 -7.96
CA PRO A 607 -14.00 31.36 -7.50
C PRO A 607 -14.92 31.04 -6.33
N ASN A 608 -15.42 29.81 -6.30
CA ASN A 608 -16.31 29.33 -5.25
C ASN A 608 -15.59 29.28 -3.89
N LYS A 609 -16.25 29.79 -2.84
CA LYS A 609 -15.74 29.84 -1.47
C LYS A 609 -16.41 28.84 -0.51
N GLY A 610 -17.40 28.09 -0.98
CA GLY A 610 -18.16 27.12 -0.17
C GLY A 610 -17.39 25.82 0.08
N VAL A 611 -16.24 25.65 -0.55
CA VAL A 611 -15.42 24.45 -0.47
C VAL A 611 -14.03 24.83 0.03
N ASN A 612 -13.52 24.13 1.03
CA ASN A 612 -12.17 24.36 1.54
C ASN A 612 -11.14 23.75 0.56
N PRO A 613 -10.24 24.55 -0.03
CA PRO A 613 -9.29 24.07 -1.04
C PRO A 613 -8.32 23.01 -0.50
N ASP A 614 -8.08 22.97 0.81
CA ASP A 614 -7.13 22.03 1.45
C ASP A 614 -7.78 20.67 1.81
N GLU A 615 -9.10 20.54 1.67
CA GLU A 615 -9.87 19.39 2.16
C GLU A 615 -10.71 18.71 1.09
N VAL A 616 -11.09 19.47 0.06
CA VAL A 616 -12.04 19.03 -0.98
C VAL A 616 -11.66 17.71 -1.66
N ALA A 617 -10.37 17.48 -1.90
CA ALA A 617 -9.92 16.25 -2.53
C ALA A 617 -10.20 15.01 -1.64
N ALA A 618 -9.98 15.12 -0.33
CA ALA A 618 -10.27 14.04 0.61
C ALA A 618 -11.79 13.81 0.76
N ILE A 619 -12.56 14.89 0.81
CA ILE A 619 -14.04 14.85 0.84
C ILE A 619 -14.58 14.12 -0.40
N GLY A 620 -14.08 14.48 -1.59
CA GLY A 620 -14.47 13.82 -2.85
C GLY A 620 -14.07 12.35 -2.91
N ALA A 621 -12.89 12.01 -2.37
CA ALA A 621 -12.48 10.61 -2.23
C ALA A 621 -13.39 9.82 -1.28
N ALA A 622 -13.87 10.44 -0.19
CA ALA A 622 -14.79 9.79 0.75
C ALA A 622 -16.17 9.55 0.11
N LEU A 623 -16.70 10.54 -0.63
CA LEU A 623 -17.91 10.38 -1.44
C LEU A 623 -17.77 9.23 -2.44
N GLN A 624 -16.66 9.18 -3.18
CA GLN A 624 -16.38 8.11 -4.12
C GLN A 624 -16.31 6.74 -3.43
N ALA A 625 -15.79 6.68 -2.21
CA ALA A 625 -15.77 5.46 -1.41
C ALA A 625 -17.19 5.00 -1.03
N GLY A 626 -18.07 5.95 -0.66
CA GLY A 626 -19.49 5.68 -0.42
C GLY A 626 -20.23 5.18 -1.65
N VAL A 627 -19.94 5.72 -2.83
CA VAL A 627 -20.51 5.23 -4.10
C VAL A 627 -20.10 3.77 -4.33
N LEU A 628 -18.82 3.42 -4.10
CA LEU A 628 -18.33 2.05 -4.27
C LEU A 628 -18.92 1.06 -3.24
N LYS A 629 -19.30 1.55 -2.06
CA LYS A 629 -19.98 0.74 -1.02
C LYS A 629 -21.51 0.78 -1.11
N GLY A 630 -22.07 1.56 -2.04
CA GLY A 630 -23.52 1.72 -2.19
C GLY A 630 -24.19 2.56 -1.10
N GLU A 631 -23.42 3.28 -0.29
CA GLU A 631 -23.91 4.22 0.73
C GLU A 631 -24.37 5.55 0.09
N VAL A 632 -23.71 5.95 -1.00
CA VAL A 632 -24.08 7.12 -1.82
C VAL A 632 -24.68 6.63 -3.13
N LYS A 633 -25.85 7.15 -3.49
CA LYS A 633 -26.59 6.78 -4.71
C LYS A 633 -26.68 7.97 -5.66
N ASP A 634 -27.04 7.68 -6.91
CA ASP A 634 -27.37 8.69 -7.94
C ASP A 634 -26.22 9.65 -8.29
N VAL A 635 -24.97 9.18 -8.15
CA VAL A 635 -23.76 9.91 -8.58
C VAL A 635 -22.88 8.97 -9.43
N LEU A 636 -22.59 9.39 -10.66
CA LEU A 636 -21.69 8.69 -11.58
C LEU A 636 -20.52 9.59 -11.97
N LEU A 637 -19.29 9.10 -11.85
CA LEU A 637 -18.09 9.80 -12.31
C LEU A 637 -17.53 9.13 -13.57
N LEU A 638 -17.54 9.86 -14.67
CA LEU A 638 -16.86 9.50 -15.92
C LEU A 638 -15.58 10.32 -16.04
N ASP A 639 -14.44 9.63 -15.96
CA ASP A 639 -13.11 10.24 -16.09
C ASP A 639 -12.61 10.12 -17.53
N VAL A 640 -11.42 10.63 -17.81
CA VAL A 640 -10.80 10.57 -19.14
C VAL A 640 -9.37 10.06 -19.10
N THR A 641 -8.88 9.58 -20.24
CA THR A 641 -7.45 9.27 -20.42
C THR A 641 -6.61 10.56 -20.36
N PRO A 642 -5.53 10.62 -19.54
CA PRO A 642 -4.73 11.84 -19.42
C PRO A 642 -3.78 12.09 -20.60
N LEU A 643 -3.42 11.04 -21.32
CA LEU A 643 -2.48 11.04 -22.46
C LEU A 643 -2.99 10.07 -23.53
N SER A 644 -2.66 10.33 -24.79
CA SER A 644 -2.99 9.42 -25.89
C SER A 644 -2.27 8.08 -25.72
N LEU A 645 -2.96 7.00 -26.09
CA LEU A 645 -2.47 5.63 -26.10
C LEU A 645 -2.36 5.14 -27.54
N GLY A 646 -1.30 4.41 -27.83
CA GLY A 646 -1.01 3.98 -29.18
C GLY A 646 0.06 2.92 -29.26
N ILE A 647 0.56 2.70 -30.47
CA ILE A 647 1.65 1.75 -30.73
C ILE A 647 2.78 2.41 -31.53
N GLU A 648 3.99 1.87 -31.41
CA GLU A 648 5.04 2.18 -32.36
C GLU A 648 4.67 1.61 -33.74
N THR A 649 4.89 2.39 -34.80
CA THR A 649 4.82 1.95 -36.20
C THR A 649 6.15 2.21 -36.91
N LYS A 650 6.29 1.65 -38.12
CA LYS A 650 7.51 1.71 -38.93
C LYS A 650 8.05 3.13 -39.02
N GLY A 651 9.36 3.27 -38.77
CA GLY A 651 10.04 4.55 -38.73
C GLY A 651 10.10 5.20 -37.34
N GLY A 652 9.77 4.46 -36.27
CA GLY A 652 9.84 4.94 -34.90
C GLY A 652 8.78 6.01 -34.61
N VAL A 653 7.61 5.90 -35.26
CA VAL A 653 6.50 6.84 -35.13
C VAL A 653 5.51 6.29 -34.09
N SER A 654 5.00 7.17 -33.24
CA SER A 654 3.90 6.85 -32.33
C SER A 654 2.58 7.06 -33.06
N THR A 655 1.85 5.98 -33.36
CA THR A 655 0.51 6.04 -33.93
C THR A 655 -0.51 5.88 -32.82
N LYS A 656 -1.38 6.87 -32.65
CA LYS A 656 -2.36 6.92 -31.57
C LYS A 656 -3.63 6.18 -31.95
N VAL A 657 -4.10 5.30 -31.08
CA VAL A 657 -5.37 4.55 -31.22
C VAL A 657 -6.47 5.17 -30.36
N ILE A 658 -6.10 5.66 -29.17
CA ILE A 658 -6.98 6.40 -28.26
C ILE A 658 -6.34 7.76 -28.01
N GLU A 659 -7.09 8.83 -28.25
CA GLU A 659 -6.62 10.19 -27.98
C GLU A 659 -6.72 10.54 -26.49
N ARG A 660 -5.85 11.43 -26.00
CA ARG A 660 -6.00 12.06 -24.69
C ARG A 660 -7.39 12.67 -24.55
N ASN A 661 -7.86 12.76 -23.32
CA ASN A 661 -9.20 13.20 -22.95
C ASN A 661 -10.35 12.31 -23.48
N THR A 662 -10.07 11.09 -23.96
CA THR A 662 -11.15 10.13 -24.26
C THR A 662 -11.77 9.63 -22.95
N THR A 663 -13.10 9.74 -22.81
CA THR A 663 -13.89 9.26 -21.66
C THR A 663 -13.65 7.78 -21.41
N ILE A 664 -13.49 7.39 -20.14
CA ILE A 664 -13.31 6.01 -19.69
C ILE A 664 -14.51 5.57 -18.82
N PRO A 665 -15.00 4.33 -18.95
CA PRO A 665 -14.44 3.22 -19.74
C PRO A 665 -14.63 3.38 -21.27
N THR A 666 -13.69 2.83 -22.06
CA THR A 666 -13.76 2.87 -23.53
C THR A 666 -13.03 1.71 -24.19
N LYS A 667 -13.43 1.39 -25.43
CA LYS A 667 -12.79 0.38 -26.27
C LYS A 667 -12.62 0.90 -27.68
N ARG A 668 -11.41 0.87 -28.21
CA ARG A 668 -11.08 1.33 -29.57
C ARG A 668 -10.15 0.35 -30.26
N SER A 669 -10.33 0.21 -31.56
CA SER A 669 -9.55 -0.69 -32.40
C SER A 669 -9.05 0.03 -33.64
N GLU A 670 -7.84 -0.26 -34.05
CA GLU A 670 -7.26 0.23 -35.30
C GLU A 670 -6.58 -0.93 -36.04
N THR A 671 -6.65 -0.94 -37.37
CA THR A 671 -6.05 -1.99 -38.20
C THR A 671 -4.68 -1.57 -38.71
N PHE A 672 -3.70 -2.44 -38.52
CA PHE A 672 -2.35 -2.34 -39.03
C PHE A 672 -2.04 -3.48 -40.00
N THR A 673 -0.93 -3.37 -40.72
CA THR A 673 -0.47 -4.39 -41.65
C THR A 673 1.05 -4.56 -41.63
N THR A 674 1.54 -5.68 -42.17
CA THR A 674 2.96 -6.05 -42.20
C THR A 674 3.76 -5.17 -43.17
N THR A 675 5.06 -5.03 -42.89
CA THR A 675 5.95 -4.15 -43.67
C THR A 675 6.95 -4.90 -44.54
N ARG A 676 7.01 -6.22 -44.41
CA ARG A 676 7.86 -7.14 -45.17
C ARG A 676 7.04 -8.30 -45.71
N ASP A 677 7.46 -8.82 -46.87
CA ASP A 677 6.88 -10.02 -47.45
C ASP A 677 7.19 -11.22 -46.54
N ASP A 678 6.22 -12.11 -46.39
CA ASP A 678 6.30 -13.34 -45.58
C ASP A 678 6.70 -13.10 -44.10
N GLN A 679 6.36 -11.93 -43.57
CA GLN A 679 6.54 -11.59 -42.16
C GLN A 679 5.70 -12.53 -41.28
N ASP A 680 6.36 -13.33 -40.44
CA ASP A 680 5.77 -14.41 -39.63
C ASP A 680 5.30 -13.96 -38.24
N ARG A 681 5.68 -12.75 -37.81
CA ARG A 681 5.28 -12.15 -36.54
C ARG A 681 5.05 -10.65 -36.65
N ALA A 682 4.18 -10.13 -35.81
CA ALA A 682 3.98 -8.69 -35.61
C ALA A 682 4.34 -8.34 -34.17
N ARG A 683 5.31 -7.43 -33.99
CA ARG A 683 5.67 -6.88 -32.68
C ARG A 683 4.84 -5.63 -32.38
N ILE A 684 4.17 -5.63 -31.24
CA ILE A 684 3.32 -4.54 -30.76
C ILE A 684 3.99 -3.91 -29.55
N ARG A 685 4.56 -2.73 -29.73
CA ARG A 685 5.10 -1.90 -28.64
C ARG A 685 4.08 -0.83 -28.28
N ILE A 686 3.55 -0.91 -27.06
CA ILE A 686 2.48 -0.06 -26.54
C ILE A 686 3.09 1.21 -25.95
N LEU A 687 2.56 2.36 -26.35
CA LEU A 687 3.07 3.68 -25.97
C LEU A 687 1.99 4.56 -25.35
N GLN A 688 2.40 5.43 -24.43
CA GLN A 688 1.58 6.52 -23.89
C GLN A 688 2.30 7.86 -24.04
N GLY A 689 1.65 8.84 -24.67
CA GLY A 689 2.18 10.20 -24.79
C GLY A 689 1.80 10.95 -26.08
N GLU A 690 2.21 12.21 -26.15
CA GLU A 690 1.82 13.16 -27.21
C GLU A 690 2.92 13.38 -28.26
N ARG A 691 4.10 12.80 -28.09
CA ARG A 691 5.22 13.03 -29.02
C ARG A 691 5.05 12.16 -30.26
N ARG A 692 5.34 12.72 -31.43
CA ARG A 692 5.29 11.96 -32.71
C ARG A 692 6.31 10.82 -32.77
N THR A 693 7.46 10.99 -32.14
CA THR A 693 8.54 9.99 -32.14
C THR A 693 8.36 9.04 -30.95
N ALA A 694 8.30 7.74 -31.23
CA ALA A 694 8.02 6.68 -30.24
C ALA A 694 8.94 6.73 -29.02
N ARG A 695 10.26 6.85 -29.22
CA ARG A 695 11.27 6.90 -28.14
C ARG A 695 11.13 8.08 -27.17
N HIS A 696 10.30 9.07 -27.49
CA HIS A 696 10.05 10.23 -26.62
C HIS A 696 8.73 10.10 -25.84
N ASN A 697 8.03 8.97 -25.96
CA ASN A 697 6.85 8.62 -25.19
C ASN A 697 7.19 7.52 -24.17
N GLU A 698 6.29 7.28 -23.23
CA GLU A 698 6.43 6.20 -22.25
C GLU A 698 6.06 4.86 -22.90
N GLU A 699 6.94 3.86 -22.77
CA GLU A 699 6.64 2.50 -23.18
C GLU A 699 5.90 1.77 -22.05
N LEU A 700 4.71 1.28 -22.35
CA LEU A 700 3.85 0.58 -21.39
C LEU A 700 4.05 -0.94 -21.42
N GLY A 701 4.55 -1.47 -22.55
CA GLY A 701 4.83 -2.89 -22.72
C GLY A 701 5.04 -3.28 -24.18
N VAL A 702 5.51 -4.51 -24.38
CA VAL A 702 5.75 -5.08 -25.72
C VAL A 702 5.31 -6.53 -25.75
N PHE A 703 4.70 -6.95 -26.87
CA PHE A 703 4.38 -8.36 -27.12
C PHE A 703 4.38 -8.68 -28.62
N ASP A 704 4.53 -9.96 -28.96
CA ASP A 704 4.56 -10.44 -30.34
C ASP A 704 3.29 -11.28 -30.64
N LEU A 705 2.58 -10.96 -31.72
CA LEU A 705 1.61 -11.84 -32.37
C LEU A 705 2.38 -12.70 -33.38
N THR A 706 2.45 -14.01 -33.15
CA THR A 706 3.27 -14.94 -33.96
C THR A 706 2.43 -15.86 -34.83
N GLY A 707 3.06 -16.41 -35.87
CA GLY A 707 2.43 -17.37 -36.76
C GLY A 707 1.51 -16.72 -37.78
N LEU A 708 1.88 -15.54 -38.30
CA LEU A 708 1.24 -14.95 -39.46
C LEU A 708 1.51 -15.84 -40.69
N PRO A 709 0.52 -16.08 -41.55
CA PRO A 709 0.71 -16.87 -42.77
C PRO A 709 1.64 -16.13 -43.74
N PRO A 710 2.48 -16.84 -44.52
CA PRO A 710 3.27 -16.24 -45.59
C PRO A 710 2.35 -15.47 -46.56
N SER A 711 2.61 -14.19 -46.74
CA SER A 711 1.79 -13.27 -47.54
C SER A 711 2.63 -12.06 -47.94
N PRO A 712 2.33 -11.42 -49.09
CA PRO A 712 2.95 -10.14 -49.45
C PRO A 712 2.75 -9.09 -48.35
N ARG A 713 3.71 -8.19 -48.19
CA ARG A 713 3.57 -7.04 -47.27
C ARG A 713 2.29 -6.27 -47.56
N GLY A 714 1.64 -5.74 -46.52
CA GLY A 714 0.40 -4.98 -46.69
C GLY A 714 -0.88 -5.82 -46.80
N VAL A 715 -0.77 -7.15 -46.92
CA VAL A 715 -1.93 -8.04 -47.03
C VAL A 715 -2.51 -8.47 -45.68
N PRO A 716 -1.70 -8.92 -44.68
CA PRO A 716 -2.22 -9.27 -43.38
C PRO A 716 -2.92 -8.08 -42.70
N ARG A 717 -4.10 -8.30 -42.13
CA ARG A 717 -4.84 -7.28 -41.38
C ARG A 717 -4.81 -7.59 -39.90
N ILE A 718 -4.06 -6.79 -39.16
CA ILE A 718 -3.83 -6.98 -37.71
C ILE A 718 -4.61 -5.88 -36.99
N GLU A 719 -5.73 -6.25 -36.38
CA GLU A 719 -6.52 -5.37 -35.54
C GLU A 719 -5.90 -5.28 -34.15
N VAL A 720 -5.50 -4.08 -33.74
CA VAL A 720 -5.03 -3.80 -32.38
C VAL A 720 -6.13 -3.07 -31.64
N THR A 721 -6.63 -3.69 -30.58
CA THR A 721 -7.72 -3.20 -29.74
C THR A 721 -7.20 -2.82 -28.37
N PHE A 722 -7.48 -1.59 -27.97
CA PHE A 722 -7.27 -1.09 -26.61
C PHE A 722 -8.61 -1.13 -25.87
N ASP A 723 -8.63 -1.84 -24.74
CA ASP A 723 -9.75 -1.93 -23.81
C ASP A 723 -9.35 -1.23 -22.50
N ILE A 724 -10.00 -0.10 -22.21
CA ILE A 724 -9.74 0.72 -21.03
C ILE A 724 -10.97 0.64 -20.12
N PRO A 725 -10.94 -0.21 -19.10
CA PRO A 725 -12.02 -0.29 -18.12
C PRO A 725 -11.99 0.91 -17.16
N ALA A 726 -13.06 1.10 -16.39
CA ALA A 726 -13.17 2.25 -15.49
C ALA A 726 -12.17 2.19 -14.32
N HIS A 727 -11.82 0.96 -13.89
CA HIS A 727 -11.10 0.71 -12.63
C HIS A 727 -10.00 -0.38 -12.73
N GLU A 728 -9.88 -1.06 -13.87
CA GLU A 728 -8.92 -2.16 -14.05
C GLU A 728 -7.78 -1.75 -15.01
N ASN A 729 -6.83 -2.66 -15.22
CA ASN A 729 -5.68 -2.39 -16.07
C ASN A 729 -6.06 -2.38 -17.56
N ILE A 730 -5.39 -1.52 -18.34
CA ILE A 730 -5.54 -1.45 -19.79
C ILE A 730 -5.15 -2.81 -20.40
N THR A 731 -6.02 -3.35 -21.24
CA THR A 731 -5.72 -4.57 -22.00
C THR A 731 -5.58 -4.22 -23.47
N VAL A 732 -4.47 -4.64 -24.08
CA VAL A 732 -4.21 -4.47 -25.50
C VAL A 732 -4.20 -5.84 -26.16
N THR A 733 -5.06 -6.02 -27.16
CA THR A 733 -5.19 -7.27 -27.92
C THR A 733 -4.81 -7.00 -29.37
N ALA A 734 -3.91 -7.80 -29.94
CA ALA A 734 -3.63 -7.83 -31.37
C ALA A 734 -4.22 -9.10 -31.98
N LYS A 735 -5.01 -8.96 -33.03
CA LYS A 735 -5.70 -10.05 -33.72
C LYS A 735 -5.47 -10.00 -35.22
N ASP A 736 -4.99 -11.09 -35.79
CA ASP A 736 -4.99 -11.26 -37.25
C ASP A 736 -6.41 -11.62 -37.72
N LEU A 737 -7.02 -10.73 -38.51
CA LEU A 737 -8.38 -10.89 -39.00
C LEU A 737 -8.51 -12.04 -40.02
N GLY A 738 -7.41 -12.44 -40.68
CA GLY A 738 -7.41 -13.54 -41.64
C GLY A 738 -7.46 -14.91 -40.98
N THR A 739 -6.63 -15.13 -39.95
CA THR A 739 -6.54 -16.42 -39.25
C THR A 739 -7.36 -16.50 -37.97
N GLY A 740 -7.81 -15.36 -37.43
CA GLY A 740 -8.47 -15.26 -36.13
C GLY A 740 -7.53 -15.44 -34.94
N ARG A 741 -6.22 -15.62 -35.16
CA ARG A 741 -5.23 -15.70 -34.09
C ARG A 741 -5.12 -14.37 -33.39
N GLU A 742 -5.08 -14.41 -32.07
CA GLU A 742 -4.94 -13.23 -31.23
C GLU A 742 -3.90 -13.45 -30.12
N GLN A 743 -3.33 -12.35 -29.67
CA GLN A 743 -2.49 -12.29 -28.49
C GLN A 743 -2.83 -11.01 -27.73
N SER A 744 -2.81 -11.05 -26.41
CA SER A 744 -3.10 -9.89 -25.57
C SER A 744 -2.10 -9.71 -24.44
N VAL A 745 -1.96 -8.46 -24.00
CA VAL A 745 -1.20 -8.07 -22.83
C VAL A 745 -2.03 -7.12 -21.99
N THR A 746 -2.00 -7.32 -20.68
CA THR A 746 -2.52 -6.36 -19.71
C THR A 746 -1.37 -5.50 -19.21
N VAL A 747 -1.44 -4.19 -19.45
CA VAL A 747 -0.44 -3.21 -19.03
C VAL A 747 -0.34 -3.23 -17.50
N GLY A 748 0.88 -3.41 -16.97
CA GLY A 748 1.14 -3.48 -15.52
C GLY A 748 1.53 -4.85 -14.96
N ASN A 749 1.37 -5.95 -15.73
CA ASN A 749 1.85 -7.30 -15.35
C ASN A 749 3.06 -7.76 -16.18
N ALA A 750 3.55 -6.96 -17.11
CA ALA A 750 4.72 -7.31 -17.91
C ALA A 750 6.01 -7.11 -17.09
N PRO A 751 6.96 -8.07 -17.11
CA PRO A 751 8.27 -7.87 -16.50
C PRO A 751 8.97 -6.69 -17.17
N SER A 752 9.55 -5.80 -16.36
CA SER A 752 10.29 -4.62 -16.81
C SER A 752 11.68 -5.00 -17.33
N ASP A 753 11.75 -5.89 -18.31
CA ASP A 753 13.00 -6.13 -19.02
C ASP A 753 13.09 -5.08 -20.13
N ARG A 754 13.82 -4.00 -19.85
CA ARG A 754 14.38 -3.20 -20.94
C ARG A 754 15.32 -4.12 -21.72
N VAL A 755 14.82 -4.69 -22.81
CA VAL A 755 15.69 -5.28 -23.81
C VAL A 755 16.50 -4.13 -24.39
N GLU A 756 17.78 -4.00 -23.99
CA GLU A 756 18.72 -3.22 -24.78
C GLU A 756 18.73 -3.85 -26.17
N ASP A 757 18.22 -3.11 -27.16
CA ASP A 757 18.21 -3.52 -28.55
C ASP A 757 19.66 -3.70 -29.03
N ALA A 758 20.14 -4.95 -29.01
CA ALA A 758 21.18 -5.37 -29.91
C ALA A 758 20.57 -5.38 -31.32
N ASP A 759 21.03 -4.44 -32.15
CA ASP A 759 20.78 -4.32 -33.59
C ASP A 759 19.32 -4.11 -34.04
N GLY A 760 18.90 -2.85 -34.16
CA GLY A 760 18.20 -2.33 -35.35
C GLY A 760 16.84 -2.93 -35.77
N ALA A 761 16.19 -3.78 -34.98
CA ALA A 761 14.87 -4.32 -35.30
C ALA A 761 13.76 -3.32 -34.93
N GLY A 762 13.62 -2.26 -35.72
CA GLY A 762 12.52 -1.29 -35.60
C GLY A 762 11.14 -1.93 -35.80
N CYS A 763 10.08 -1.27 -35.32
CA CYS A 763 8.72 -1.80 -35.41
C CYS A 763 8.29 -2.15 -36.85
N GLU A 764 7.61 -3.30 -37.01
CA GLU A 764 7.37 -3.96 -38.30
C GLU A 764 5.95 -3.75 -38.85
N LEU A 765 5.18 -2.81 -38.29
CA LEU A 765 3.79 -2.53 -38.68
C LEU A 765 3.61 -1.10 -39.22
N VAL A 766 2.65 -0.93 -40.13
CA VAL A 766 2.13 0.37 -40.60
C VAL A 766 0.61 0.37 -40.52
N ALA A 767 0.00 1.56 -40.36
CA ALA A 767 -1.46 1.69 -40.43
C ALA A 767 -1.96 1.13 -41.78
N ALA A 768 -3.02 0.33 -41.74
CA ALA A 768 -3.64 -0.15 -42.96
C ALA A 768 -4.32 1.03 -43.68
N PRO A 769 -4.29 1.10 -45.03
CA PRO A 769 -5.06 2.10 -45.76
C PRO A 769 -6.54 1.99 -45.35
N SER A 770 -7.16 3.13 -45.06
CA SER A 770 -8.58 3.18 -44.73
C SER A 770 -9.40 2.76 -45.97
N ASP A 771 -10.51 2.05 -45.77
CA ASP A 771 -11.46 1.73 -46.85
C ASP A 771 -12.14 3.01 -47.43
N THR A 772 -11.73 4.20 -46.99
CA THR A 772 -12.20 5.52 -47.43
C THR A 772 -11.21 6.30 -48.31
N ASP A 773 -9.99 5.79 -48.53
CA ASP A 773 -8.95 6.46 -49.37
C ASP A 773 -8.88 5.94 -50.82
N THR A 774 -9.92 5.23 -51.27
CA THR A 774 -10.12 4.93 -52.69
C THR A 774 -11.32 5.69 -53.23
N GLU A 775 -11.14 6.97 -53.50
CA GLU A 775 -11.78 7.71 -54.61
C GLU A 775 -10.89 8.84 -55.12
#